data_AF-W8ATQ5-F1
#
_entry.id   AF-W8ATQ5-F1
#
_cell.length_a   1.000
_cell.length_b   1.000
_cell.length_c   1.000
_cell.angle_alpha   90.00
_cell.angle_beta   90.00
_cell.angle_gamma   90.00
#
_symmetry.space_group_name_H-M   'P 1'
#
loop_
_entity.id
_entity.type
_entity.pdbx_description
1 polymer ?
#
loop_
_entity_poly.entity_id
_entity_poly.type
_entity_poly.pdbx_seq_one_letter_code
_entity_poly.pdbx_strand_id
1 'polypeptide(L)'
;MLRGSILVLTLLLTFGYLQALPYYGDNFDDEAEFVPLEQQQHQQQQHQLHQGRAGSPNAREKPFEVDVITSEVNGDNNPPGVFFQQSFPFLGNDFFNSFGGFGFGGIPREHWWKGPNVCTDKEEDEKVVDPKADVNGTEELAPGVSESIDVRPQNFAQFQFSLNSCVERSNKYVCTRVINQNGKKKTITITRQCCHGYGRPRNADFATPCEKMEIKNIDATAADMGAKEFVATAKNAGIGEVLANKNVTIFMPVDAAFNNYIDQLQSENNAVEPKGDGAMMNLYKRHIVDGEISLYDLKNDQLLKTQQPEQSIRINAFEVPLALGGEPYRFTANCIPIEKHDKLSEQGLIHTVDGVMKPVTKNVMDLIRERADMSIMRTVLENTKLNKLLEGEKPVTVFVPTDDAFDKVDPHLRRALKEGKGCGANILKNHILDLTFCSVASIPGAKTTAYNLLGEAMRFNRSQSAAGKSEVADLVGEQPVVINGIAKITEADIMGTNGVLHVIDTILPTESALPLSTLMQEKNVTIFKRLLEAAGLDNKYDDMDNVTVFAPTDKALQGTKWPQLLEESPEKLSNNAELIEFLNYHVVQPMTKTCDLVDSTLPTVAGPEVRINLYSTHALFSNVMNRATVNCARLVHFDDESCGSVLHQVDKPLVAPKTNLLQLLESNPMYSKFLELVRAANLTTILSNADDSYTLLVPKNDVFEEVADWETTLTKDKSELENLIKTHIVNDVVCCAGIIPTNWPFVRSIEALNGAHLRITRDRRPKIENAGVTKCDAIATNGIVHEINDILIPQRRQQRPQQPSYQPHLDTFGDLFF
;
A
#
# COMPACT_ATOMS: atom_id res chain seq x y z
N MET A 1 -43.42 57.99 -9.70
CA MET A 1 -43.12 59.18 -8.88
C MET A 1 -41.64 59.53 -9.08
N LEU A 2 -41.39 60.75 -9.55
CA LEU A 2 -40.24 61.63 -9.33
C LEU A 2 -38.77 61.12 -9.41
N ARG A 3 -38.10 61.56 -10.48
CA ARG A 3 -36.89 62.43 -10.56
C ARG A 3 -35.61 62.07 -9.79
N GLY A 4 -34.47 62.24 -10.48
CA GLY A 4 -33.23 62.73 -9.85
C GLY A 4 -31.94 62.60 -10.67
N SER A 5 -31.63 63.61 -11.49
CA SER A 5 -30.40 63.79 -12.27
C SER A 5 -29.24 64.38 -11.44
N ILE A 6 -27.97 64.24 -11.87
CA ILE A 6 -26.99 65.32 -12.20
C ILE A 6 -25.49 64.91 -12.02
N LEU A 7 -24.75 65.20 -13.11
CA LEU A 7 -23.32 65.52 -13.31
C LEU A 7 -22.46 65.95 -12.09
N VAL A 8 -21.14 65.79 -12.19
CA VAL A 8 -20.17 66.90 -12.41
C VAL A 8 -18.77 66.35 -12.77
N LEU A 9 -18.19 66.99 -13.79
CA LEU A 9 -16.86 66.85 -14.35
C LEU A 9 -15.95 67.94 -13.75
N THR A 10 -14.68 67.69 -13.47
CA THR A 10 -13.67 68.78 -13.46
C THR A 10 -12.25 68.25 -13.70
N LEU A 11 -11.67 68.75 -14.79
CA LEU A 11 -10.25 68.76 -15.15
C LEU A 11 -9.48 69.77 -14.27
N LEU A 12 -8.15 69.64 -14.14
CA LEU A 12 -7.15 70.65 -14.55
C LEU A 12 -5.70 70.28 -14.12
N LEU A 13 -4.81 70.35 -15.15
CA LEU A 13 -3.44 70.92 -15.20
C LEU A 13 -2.19 70.18 -14.67
N THR A 14 -1.51 69.50 -15.60
CA THR A 14 -0.19 69.84 -16.22
C THR A 14 0.90 70.58 -15.42
N PHE A 15 2.17 70.12 -15.42
CA PHE A 15 3.24 70.43 -16.41
C PHE A 15 4.66 69.94 -15.99
N GLY A 16 5.45 69.47 -16.98
CA GLY A 16 6.89 69.78 -17.18
C GLY A 16 7.96 68.82 -16.59
N TYR A 17 8.55 67.88 -17.35
CA TYR A 17 9.77 67.98 -18.18
C TYR A 17 11.10 68.22 -17.40
N LEU A 18 12.07 67.28 -17.43
CA LEU A 18 13.22 67.24 -18.37
C LEU A 18 14.24 66.14 -17.97
N GLN A 19 15.09 65.80 -18.96
CA GLN A 19 16.13 64.76 -19.06
C GLN A 19 17.25 64.79 -18.00
N ALA A 20 17.90 63.63 -17.75
CA ALA A 20 19.31 63.36 -18.12
C ALA A 20 19.88 62.13 -17.39
N LEU A 21 20.61 61.28 -18.13
CA LEU A 21 21.58 60.31 -17.60
C LEU A 21 22.79 61.05 -16.98
N PRO A 22 23.55 60.43 -16.07
CA PRO A 22 24.88 59.96 -16.50
C PRO A 22 25.43 58.69 -15.81
N TYR A 23 26.26 57.99 -16.60
CA TYR A 23 27.56 57.35 -16.31
C TYR A 23 27.81 56.34 -15.17
N TYR A 24 28.48 55.28 -15.59
CA TYR A 24 29.22 54.22 -14.90
C TYR A 24 30.20 54.70 -13.81
N GLY A 25 30.34 53.89 -12.77
CA GLY A 25 31.51 53.81 -11.89
C GLY A 25 31.65 52.39 -11.34
N ASP A 26 32.77 51.74 -11.64
CA ASP A 26 33.20 50.45 -11.10
C ASP A 26 33.39 50.51 -9.58
N ASN A 27 32.93 49.47 -8.88
CA ASN A 27 33.59 48.91 -7.69
C ASN A 27 33.10 47.47 -7.48
N PHE A 28 34.05 46.54 -7.54
CA PHE A 28 33.91 45.15 -7.11
C PHE A 28 33.90 45.13 -5.57
N ASP A 29 32.87 44.52 -4.98
CA ASP A 29 32.90 44.01 -3.61
C ASP A 29 32.57 42.50 -3.65
N ASP A 30 33.51 41.70 -3.12
CA ASP A 30 33.45 40.24 -3.01
C ASP A 30 32.55 39.81 -1.83
N GLU A 31 31.26 40.14 -1.85
CA GLU A 31 30.23 39.53 -0.99
C GLU A 31 28.90 39.44 -1.73
N ALA A 32 28.83 38.58 -2.75
CA ALA A 32 27.56 38.28 -3.41
C ALA A 32 26.71 37.36 -2.52
N GLU A 33 25.80 37.98 -1.77
CA GLU A 33 24.70 37.35 -1.05
C GLU A 33 23.82 36.52 -2.01
N PHE A 34 23.35 35.37 -1.54
CA PHE A 34 22.58 34.42 -2.34
C PHE A 34 21.20 35.00 -2.72
N VAL A 35 20.96 35.28 -4.00
CA VAL A 35 19.65 35.70 -4.52
C VAL A 35 18.89 34.49 -5.09
N PRO A 36 17.65 34.20 -4.64
CA PRO A 36 16.80 33.16 -5.21
C PRO A 36 16.39 33.44 -6.67
N LEU A 37 16.16 32.38 -7.44
CA LEU A 37 15.87 32.40 -8.89
C LEU A 37 14.55 33.07 -9.31
N GLU A 38 13.76 33.59 -8.37
CA GLU A 38 12.47 34.24 -8.67
C GLU A 38 12.62 35.69 -9.17
N GLN A 39 13.75 36.36 -8.95
CA GLN A 39 13.96 37.73 -9.41
C GLN A 39 14.44 37.87 -10.87
N GLN A 40 14.70 36.76 -11.59
CA GLN A 40 15.08 36.82 -13.02
C GLN A 40 13.92 36.56 -13.99
N GLN A 41 12.73 36.15 -13.53
CA GLN A 41 11.63 35.76 -14.43
C GLN A 41 10.65 36.89 -14.80
N HIS A 42 10.85 38.14 -14.37
CA HIS A 42 9.94 39.24 -14.70
C HIS A 42 10.21 40.00 -16.00
N GLN A 43 10.97 39.43 -16.96
CA GLN A 43 11.12 40.06 -18.29
C GLN A 43 10.83 39.20 -19.51
N GLN A 44 10.49 37.91 -19.42
CA GLN A 44 10.09 37.15 -20.60
C GLN A 44 9.07 36.05 -20.26
N GLN A 45 7.78 36.34 -20.43
CA GLN A 45 6.78 35.33 -20.86
C GLN A 45 5.48 35.98 -21.33
N GLN A 46 5.35 36.14 -22.65
CA GLN A 46 4.09 35.98 -23.36
C GLN A 46 4.30 34.83 -24.35
N HIS A 47 3.77 33.64 -24.04
CA HIS A 47 3.01 32.78 -24.96
C HIS A 47 2.84 31.34 -24.46
N GLN A 48 1.57 30.92 -24.52
CA GLN A 48 1.03 29.59 -24.84
C GLN A 48 0.79 28.52 -23.76
N LEU A 49 -0.33 27.82 -24.02
CA LEU A 49 -1.17 26.94 -23.21
C LEU A 49 -0.96 25.45 -23.57
N HIS A 50 -1.43 24.60 -22.66
CA HIS A 50 -1.85 23.19 -22.77
C HIS A 50 -0.78 22.08 -22.63
N GLN A 51 -0.89 21.25 -21.59
CA GLN A 51 -1.57 19.94 -21.56
C GLN A 51 -1.35 19.29 -20.17
N GLY A 52 -2.31 18.48 -19.70
CA GLY A 52 -2.24 17.80 -18.40
C GLY A 52 -1.97 16.30 -18.50
N ARG A 53 -1.32 15.72 -17.48
CA ARG A 53 -1.66 14.42 -16.87
C ARG A 53 -0.76 14.09 -15.66
N ALA A 54 -1.33 13.25 -14.79
CA ALA A 54 -0.71 12.38 -13.77
C ALA A 54 -0.23 13.04 -12.46
N GLY A 55 -1.04 12.84 -11.42
CA GLY A 55 -0.68 13.12 -10.03
C GLY A 55 0.29 12.08 -9.49
N SER A 56 1.35 12.58 -8.86
CA SER A 56 2.22 11.86 -7.93
C SER A 56 1.88 12.33 -6.51
N PRO A 57 2.00 11.51 -5.46
CA PRO A 57 1.69 11.95 -4.10
C PRO A 57 2.66 13.04 -3.64
N ASN A 58 2.10 14.08 -3.02
CA ASN A 58 2.83 15.21 -2.46
C ASN A 58 3.84 14.78 -1.39
N ALA A 59 5.13 14.98 -1.65
CA ALA A 59 6.13 15.07 -0.59
C ALA A 59 6.12 16.51 -0.04
N ARG A 60 5.55 16.71 1.16
CA ARG A 60 6.15 17.68 2.08
C ARG A 60 7.52 17.08 2.42
N GLU A 61 8.60 17.84 2.28
CA GLU A 61 9.91 17.41 2.81
C GLU A 61 9.75 17.19 4.32
N LYS A 62 9.52 15.93 4.70
CA LYS A 62 9.57 15.49 6.09
C LYS A 62 11.03 15.60 6.50
N PRO A 63 11.36 16.24 7.63
CA PRO A 63 12.75 16.33 8.11
C PRO A 63 13.34 14.97 8.52
N PHE A 64 12.55 13.89 8.42
CA PHE A 64 12.89 12.49 8.65
C PHE A 64 12.15 11.61 7.62
N GLU A 65 12.80 10.59 7.05
CA GLU A 65 12.12 9.52 6.27
C GLU A 65 11.26 8.67 7.23
N VAL A 66 10.11 9.19 7.66
CA VAL A 66 9.15 8.50 8.54
C VAL A 66 7.84 8.37 7.78
N ASP A 67 7.86 7.62 6.67
CA ASP A 67 6.65 7.33 5.90
C ASP A 67 5.96 6.03 6.33
N VAL A 68 6.54 5.26 7.26
CA VAL A 68 6.09 3.89 7.53
C VAL A 68 5.16 3.75 8.74
N ILE A 69 5.15 4.72 9.68
CA ILE A 69 4.28 4.69 10.86
C ILE A 69 3.35 5.90 10.84
N THR A 70 2.04 5.68 10.77
CA THR A 70 1.03 6.75 10.82
C THR A 70 0.19 6.64 12.08
N SER A 71 -0.17 7.78 12.68
CA SER A 71 -1.07 7.82 13.84
C SER A 71 -2.24 8.76 13.54
N GLU A 72 -3.48 8.28 13.69
CA GLU A 72 -4.71 9.07 13.47
C GLU A 72 -5.56 9.15 14.75
N VAL A 73 -6.22 10.28 14.98
CA VAL A 73 -7.12 10.45 16.13
C VAL A 73 -8.53 9.99 15.78
N ASN A 74 -9.18 9.26 16.68
CA ASN A 74 -10.56 8.79 16.49
C ASN A 74 -11.55 9.96 16.35
N GLY A 75 -12.05 10.20 15.14
CA GLY A 75 -13.24 11.00 14.87
C GLY A 75 -14.37 10.09 14.37
N ASP A 76 -15.50 10.09 15.09
CA ASP A 76 -16.71 9.38 14.67
C ASP A 76 -17.29 9.96 13.37
N ASN A 77 -17.65 9.07 12.45
CA ASN A 77 -18.56 9.25 11.32
C ASN A 77 -18.56 10.64 10.63
N ASN A 78 -17.62 10.84 9.71
CA ASN A 78 -17.86 11.66 8.53
C ASN A 78 -17.08 11.06 7.34
N PRO A 79 -17.69 10.90 6.14
CA PRO A 79 -16.91 10.57 4.96
C PRO A 79 -15.89 11.69 4.71
N PRO A 80 -14.74 11.42 4.07
CA PRO A 80 -13.73 12.44 3.85
C PRO A 80 -14.34 13.56 3.01
N GLY A 81 -14.70 14.66 3.67
CA GLY A 81 -15.04 15.91 3.04
C GLY A 81 -13.76 16.44 2.42
N VAL A 82 -13.54 16.07 1.17
CA VAL A 82 -12.49 16.66 0.34
C VAL A 82 -12.86 18.13 0.12
N PHE A 83 -12.45 18.99 1.05
CA PHE A 83 -12.38 20.42 0.80
C PHE A 83 -11.16 20.66 -0.11
N PHE A 84 -11.40 20.49 -1.41
CA PHE A 84 -10.52 21.00 -2.46
C PHE A 84 -10.45 22.53 -2.34
N GLN A 85 -9.42 23.04 -1.67
CA GLN A 85 -8.92 24.38 -1.97
C GLN A 85 -7.76 24.20 -2.96
N GLN A 86 -8.09 24.32 -4.25
CA GLN A 86 -7.10 24.39 -5.32
C GLN A 86 -6.26 25.66 -5.11
N SER A 87 -4.98 25.51 -4.76
CA SER A 87 -3.97 26.55 -4.92
C SER A 87 -2.97 26.12 -5.99
N PHE A 88 -2.93 26.86 -7.09
CA PHE A 88 -2.02 26.63 -8.22
C PHE A 88 -0.54 26.76 -7.81
N PRO A 89 0.38 26.01 -8.43
CA PRO A 89 1.77 25.89 -8.01
C PRO A 89 2.65 26.97 -8.66
N PHE A 90 2.55 28.22 -8.21
CA PHE A 90 3.51 29.26 -8.61
C PHE A 90 3.81 30.29 -7.52
N LEU A 91 3.30 30.10 -6.29
CA LEU A 91 3.51 31.01 -5.18
C LEU A 91 3.79 30.19 -3.92
N GLY A 92 5.04 30.22 -3.46
CA GLY A 92 5.43 29.64 -2.17
C GLY A 92 4.76 30.35 -0.99
N ASN A 93 4.95 29.78 0.20
CA ASN A 93 4.32 30.18 1.47
C ASN A 93 4.57 31.62 1.93
N ASP A 94 5.30 32.45 1.19
CA ASP A 94 5.41 33.89 1.44
C ASP A 94 4.25 34.72 0.84
N PHE A 95 3.37 34.12 0.03
CA PHE A 95 2.23 34.86 -0.55
C PHE A 95 1.08 35.07 0.44
N PHE A 96 0.87 34.17 1.40
CA PHE A 96 -0.26 34.25 2.34
C PHE A 96 0.00 35.10 3.59
N ASN A 97 1.24 35.50 3.87
CA ASN A 97 1.55 36.48 4.92
C ASN A 97 1.38 37.95 4.46
N SER A 98 1.07 38.20 3.19
CA SER A 98 0.89 39.56 2.67
C SER A 98 -0.58 40.05 2.64
N PHE A 99 -1.55 39.24 3.05
CA PHE A 99 -2.97 39.62 3.12
C PHE A 99 -3.57 39.46 4.51
N GLY A 100 -2.82 39.87 5.54
CA GLY A 100 -3.31 40.09 6.89
C GLY A 100 -3.37 41.59 7.21
N GLY A 101 -4.53 42.21 7.00
CA GLY A 101 -4.96 43.43 7.70
C GLY A 101 -4.24 44.75 7.35
N PHE A 102 -5.04 45.75 6.95
CA PHE A 102 -4.64 47.16 7.05
C PHE A 102 -4.26 47.50 8.50
N GLY A 103 -2.96 47.52 8.78
CA GLY A 103 -2.39 47.93 10.06
C GLY A 103 -1.08 48.69 9.80
N PHE A 104 -1.07 49.98 10.11
CA PHE A 104 0.10 50.85 10.02
C PHE A 104 1.22 50.34 10.95
N GLY A 105 2.44 50.14 10.43
CA GLY A 105 3.69 50.24 11.21
C GLY A 105 4.37 48.97 11.73
N GLY A 106 4.50 47.90 10.93
CA GLY A 106 5.39 46.77 11.26
C GLY A 106 6.73 46.85 10.51
N ILE A 107 7.86 46.93 11.22
CA ILE A 107 9.22 46.82 10.65
C ILE A 107 9.35 45.41 10.01
N PRO A 108 9.98 45.24 8.83
CA PRO A 108 10.27 43.91 8.30
C PRO A 108 11.11 43.16 9.33
N ARG A 109 10.53 42.12 9.94
CA ARG A 109 11.23 41.32 10.95
C ARG A 109 12.14 40.36 10.20
N GLU A 110 13.44 40.59 10.31
CA GLU A 110 14.44 39.65 9.80
C GLU A 110 14.34 38.30 10.51
N HIS A 111 14.58 37.23 9.78
CA HIS A 111 14.58 35.89 10.31
C HIS A 111 15.60 35.72 11.44
N TRP A 112 15.28 34.90 12.44
CA TRP A 112 16.11 34.74 13.64
C TRP A 112 17.56 34.33 13.34
N TRP A 113 17.81 33.55 12.29
CA TRP A 113 19.16 33.11 11.88
C TRP A 113 20.00 34.19 11.18
N LYS A 114 19.44 35.38 10.96
CA LYS A 114 20.17 36.60 10.59
C LYS A 114 20.37 37.53 11.79
N GLY A 115 19.74 37.21 12.92
CA GLY A 115 19.80 37.99 14.15
C GLY A 115 21.10 37.81 14.95
N PRO A 116 21.26 38.56 16.04
CA PRO A 116 22.43 38.46 16.91
C PRO A 116 22.52 37.09 17.60
N ASN A 117 23.73 36.71 18.00
CA ASN A 117 24.06 35.46 18.70
C ASN A 117 23.77 34.18 17.88
N VAL A 118 23.85 34.28 16.55
CA VAL A 118 23.78 33.14 15.62
C VAL A 118 25.18 32.84 15.10
N CYS A 119 25.61 31.60 15.27
CA CYS A 119 26.87 31.06 14.77
C CYS A 119 26.61 30.37 13.42
N THR A 120 27.51 30.59 12.46
CA THR A 120 27.41 30.02 11.11
C THR A 120 28.58 29.09 10.85
N ASP A 121 28.27 27.82 10.58
CA ASP A 121 29.22 26.79 10.20
C ASP A 121 29.06 26.48 8.71
N LYS A 122 30.18 26.30 8.01
CA LYS A 122 30.21 25.98 6.57
C LYS A 122 31.05 24.73 6.34
N GLU A 123 30.41 23.69 5.81
CA GLU A 123 31.06 22.44 5.44
C GLU A 123 31.10 22.32 3.90
N GLU A 124 32.23 21.88 3.36
CA GLU A 124 32.42 21.66 1.92
C GLU A 124 32.89 20.23 1.67
N ASP A 125 32.07 19.42 1.01
CA ASP A 125 32.41 18.06 0.59
C ASP A 125 32.59 17.99 -0.93
N GLU A 126 33.77 17.55 -1.39
CA GLU A 126 34.04 17.29 -2.80
C GLU A 126 34.13 15.78 -3.06
N LYS A 127 33.14 15.22 -3.77
CA LYS A 127 33.18 13.85 -4.27
C LYS A 127 33.60 13.84 -5.73
N VAL A 128 34.77 13.26 -6.01
CA VAL A 128 35.23 12.97 -7.38
C VAL A 128 34.59 11.65 -7.80
N VAL A 129 33.69 11.70 -8.78
CA VAL A 129 33.15 10.48 -9.40
C VAL A 129 34.19 9.98 -10.39
N ASP A 130 34.81 8.83 -10.09
CA ASP A 130 35.75 8.18 -11.01
C ASP A 130 34.92 7.49 -12.12
N PRO A 131 35.07 7.84 -13.42
CA PRO A 131 34.19 7.34 -14.50
C PRO A 131 34.30 5.83 -14.81
N LYS A 132 34.99 5.05 -13.98
CA LYS A 132 35.28 3.63 -14.22
C LYS A 132 34.89 2.67 -13.09
N ALA A 133 34.21 3.15 -12.03
CA ALA A 133 33.86 2.29 -10.89
C ALA A 133 32.46 1.63 -10.97
N ASP A 134 31.57 2.04 -11.87
CA ASP A 134 30.21 1.47 -11.99
C ASP A 134 30.10 0.37 -13.06
N VAL A 135 31.07 -0.55 -13.09
CA VAL A 135 30.89 -1.87 -13.72
C VAL A 135 31.47 -2.93 -12.77
N ASN A 136 30.82 -3.11 -11.62
CA ASN A 136 30.78 -4.37 -10.86
C ASN A 136 29.85 -4.19 -9.65
N GLY A 137 28.58 -3.92 -9.93
CA GLY A 137 27.46 -4.25 -9.04
C GLY A 137 26.65 -5.33 -9.75
N THR A 138 26.93 -6.59 -9.45
CA THR A 138 26.13 -7.73 -9.90
C THR A 138 24.79 -7.70 -9.15
N GLU A 139 23.76 -7.15 -9.77
CA GLU A 139 22.38 -7.58 -9.52
C GLU A 139 21.95 -8.47 -10.69
N GLU A 140 21.82 -9.76 -10.40
CA GLU A 140 21.19 -10.74 -11.28
C GLU A 140 19.71 -10.36 -11.49
N LEU A 141 19.39 -9.87 -12.68
CA LEU A 141 18.03 -9.91 -13.21
C LEU A 141 17.86 -11.21 -14.00
N ALA A 142 16.86 -12.01 -13.61
CA ALA A 142 16.43 -13.22 -14.32
C ALA A 142 15.84 -12.88 -15.72
N PRO A 143 15.81 -13.85 -16.66
CA PRO A 143 15.89 -13.58 -18.10
C PRO A 143 14.53 -13.42 -18.79
N GLY A 144 14.48 -12.59 -19.83
CA GLY A 144 13.54 -12.79 -20.94
C GLY A 144 12.79 -11.57 -21.47
N VAL A 145 13.48 -10.53 -21.97
CA VAL A 145 12.96 -9.69 -23.07
C VAL A 145 14.13 -9.30 -23.98
N SER A 146 13.99 -9.60 -25.27
CA SER A 146 14.99 -9.41 -26.32
C SER A 146 15.01 -8.01 -26.92
N GLU A 147 16.19 -7.64 -27.44
CA GLU A 147 16.53 -6.56 -28.39
C GLU A 147 16.62 -5.12 -27.85
N SER A 148 17.85 -4.73 -27.48
CA SER A 148 18.27 -3.34 -27.38
C SER A 148 18.80 -2.83 -28.72
N ILE A 149 18.14 -1.79 -29.24
CA ILE A 149 18.67 -0.88 -30.25
C ILE A 149 19.91 -0.18 -29.68
N ASP A 150 21.04 -0.33 -30.38
CA ASP A 150 22.33 0.27 -30.04
C ASP A 150 22.32 1.77 -30.41
N VAL A 151 21.87 2.62 -29.49
CA VAL A 151 21.99 4.09 -29.63
C VAL A 151 23.23 4.55 -28.87
N ARG A 152 24.34 4.72 -29.61
CA ARG A 152 25.49 5.49 -29.14
C ARG A 152 25.05 6.92 -28.78
N PRO A 153 25.30 7.43 -27.57
CA PRO A 153 25.07 8.84 -27.30
C PRO A 153 26.26 9.65 -27.80
N GLN A 154 26.11 10.29 -28.96
CA GLN A 154 26.91 11.45 -29.33
C GLN A 154 26.39 12.67 -28.56
N ASN A 155 27.31 13.43 -27.94
CA ASN A 155 27.15 14.80 -27.46
C ASN A 155 26.06 15.05 -26.41
N PHE A 156 26.26 14.60 -25.16
CA PHE A 156 25.61 15.25 -24.02
C PHE A 156 26.43 16.47 -23.59
N ALA A 157 25.80 17.64 -23.63
CA ALA A 157 26.33 18.87 -23.10
C ALA A 157 26.75 18.69 -21.63
N GLN A 158 27.89 19.28 -21.24
CA GLN A 158 28.30 19.40 -19.84
C GLN A 158 27.31 20.32 -19.11
N PHE A 159 26.24 19.75 -18.55
CA PHE A 159 25.26 20.50 -17.78
C PHE A 159 25.83 20.82 -16.39
N GLN A 160 26.11 22.10 -16.16
CA GLN A 160 26.41 22.64 -14.84
C GLN A 160 25.08 23.00 -14.17
N PHE A 161 24.76 22.31 -13.07
CA PHE A 161 23.57 22.62 -12.28
C PHE A 161 23.95 22.89 -10.83
N SER A 162 23.18 23.76 -10.17
CA SER A 162 23.25 23.96 -8.73
C SER A 162 21.86 23.83 -8.11
N LEU A 163 21.71 22.91 -7.16
CA LEU A 163 20.48 22.70 -6.39
C LEU A 163 20.69 23.27 -4.99
N ASN A 164 19.76 24.10 -4.52
CA ASN A 164 19.75 24.64 -3.15
C ASN A 164 18.51 24.10 -2.43
N SER A 165 18.68 23.59 -1.22
CA SER A 165 17.58 23.23 -0.32
C SER A 165 17.91 23.74 1.09
N CYS A 166 16.99 24.46 1.72
CA CYS A 166 17.18 24.97 3.08
C CYS A 166 16.05 24.50 3.99
N VAL A 167 16.40 24.06 5.20
CA VAL A 167 15.47 23.56 6.22
C VAL A 167 15.64 24.39 7.50
N GLU A 168 14.55 24.98 7.96
CA GLU A 168 14.48 25.70 9.23
C GLU A 168 13.95 24.80 10.36
N ARG A 169 14.68 24.77 11.49
CA ARG A 169 14.31 24.13 12.76
C ARG A 169 14.31 25.19 13.87
N SER A 170 13.76 24.84 15.05
CA SER A 170 13.57 25.77 16.18
C SER A 170 14.85 26.50 16.64
N ASN A 171 16.02 25.88 16.54
CA ASN A 171 17.31 26.49 16.93
C ASN A 171 18.39 26.38 15.83
N LYS A 172 18.03 25.93 14.62
CA LYS A 172 18.99 25.60 13.56
C LYS A 172 18.40 25.82 12.17
N TYR A 173 19.12 26.47 11.28
CA TYR A 173 18.78 26.70 9.88
C TYR A 173 19.90 26.12 9.02
N VAL A 174 19.60 25.06 8.26
CA VAL A 174 20.60 24.36 7.44
C VAL A 174 20.26 24.57 5.99
N CYS A 175 21.19 25.10 5.20
CA CYS A 175 21.03 25.21 3.76
C CYS A 175 22.13 24.45 3.02
N THR A 176 21.73 23.48 2.20
CA THR A 176 22.62 22.63 1.40
C THR A 176 22.56 23.06 -0.06
N ARG A 177 23.73 23.27 -0.65
CA ARG A 177 23.93 23.61 -2.07
C ARG A 177 24.78 22.54 -2.74
N VAL A 178 24.21 21.81 -3.70
CA VAL A 178 24.94 20.83 -4.51
C VAL A 178 25.28 21.45 -5.85
N ILE A 179 26.57 21.56 -6.16
CA ILE A 179 27.12 22.12 -7.40
C ILE A 179 27.77 20.99 -8.19
N ASN A 180 27.30 20.74 -9.42
CA ASN A 180 27.97 19.80 -10.33
C ASN A 180 28.72 20.58 -11.41
N GLN A 181 30.06 20.48 -11.41
CA GLN A 181 30.92 21.05 -12.45
C GLN A 181 31.76 19.94 -13.06
N ASN A 182 31.56 19.66 -14.35
CA ASN A 182 32.35 18.69 -15.12
C ASN A 182 32.46 17.29 -14.48
N GLY A 183 31.38 16.80 -13.87
CA GLY A 183 31.35 15.48 -13.22
C GLY A 183 31.89 15.45 -11.78
N LYS A 184 32.39 16.59 -11.26
CA LYS A 184 32.73 16.76 -9.85
C LYS A 184 31.54 17.36 -9.12
N LYS A 185 30.99 16.60 -8.16
CA LYS A 185 29.93 17.09 -7.26
C LYS A 185 30.58 17.72 -6.03
N LYS A 186 30.34 19.01 -5.84
CA LYS A 186 30.70 19.77 -4.64
C LYS A 186 29.43 20.10 -3.86
N THR A 187 29.33 19.63 -2.64
CA THR A 187 28.22 19.94 -1.72
C THR A 187 28.72 20.96 -0.70
N ILE A 188 28.00 22.08 -0.58
CA ILE A 188 28.28 23.14 0.38
C ILE A 188 27.09 23.20 1.35
N THR A 189 27.31 22.94 2.63
CA THR A 189 26.28 23.02 3.66
C THR A 189 26.57 24.21 4.57
N ILE A 190 25.65 25.17 4.66
CA ILE A 190 25.70 26.32 5.56
C ILE A 190 24.70 26.07 6.69
N THR A 191 25.19 25.92 7.91
CA THR A 191 24.39 25.74 9.12
C THR A 191 24.44 27.01 9.94
N ARG A 192 23.29 27.59 10.28
CA ARG A 192 23.15 28.73 11.18
C ARG A 192 22.37 28.31 12.41
N GLN A 193 22.96 28.44 13.58
CA GLN A 193 22.36 28.01 14.85
C GLN A 193 22.66 29.01 15.95
N CYS A 194 21.87 29.04 17.02
CA CYS A 194 22.22 29.87 18.16
C CYS A 194 23.61 29.49 18.69
N CYS A 195 24.45 30.50 18.93
CA CYS A 195 25.78 30.29 19.48
C CYS A 195 25.71 29.60 20.85
N HIS A 196 26.77 28.90 21.23
CA HIS A 196 26.85 28.24 22.53
C HIS A 196 26.51 29.20 23.68
N GLY A 197 25.58 28.79 24.57
CA GLY A 197 25.03 29.62 25.64
C GLY A 197 23.88 30.54 25.24
N TYR A 198 23.42 30.45 24.00
CA TYR A 198 22.21 31.10 23.51
C TYR A 198 21.25 30.06 22.92
N GLY A 199 19.95 30.35 22.96
CA GLY A 199 18.92 29.47 22.46
C GLY A 199 17.58 30.19 22.34
N ARG A 200 16.60 29.56 21.69
CA ARG A 200 15.26 30.09 21.54
C ARG A 200 14.27 29.28 22.39
N PRO A 201 13.23 29.92 22.93
CA PRO A 201 12.15 29.20 23.61
C PRO A 201 11.44 28.24 22.64
N ARG A 202 10.86 27.14 23.16
CA ARG A 202 10.28 26.07 22.33
C ARG A 202 9.18 26.55 21.36
N ASN A 203 8.41 27.56 21.75
CA ASN A 203 7.33 28.16 20.94
C ASN A 203 7.71 29.55 20.42
N ALA A 204 9.01 29.78 20.16
CA ALA A 204 9.51 31.04 19.63
C ALA A 204 8.91 31.36 18.25
N ASP A 205 8.38 32.57 18.09
CA ASP A 205 8.01 33.11 16.78
C ASP A 205 9.23 33.14 15.84
N PHE A 206 9.05 33.03 14.52
CA PHE A 206 10.11 32.93 13.50
C PHE A 206 11.11 34.11 13.52
N ALA A 207 10.71 35.23 14.13
CA ALA A 207 11.55 36.41 14.29
C ALA A 207 12.23 36.53 15.67
N THR A 208 11.96 35.61 16.60
CA THR A 208 12.52 35.65 17.96
C THR A 208 14.02 35.37 17.92
N PRO A 209 14.89 36.30 18.33
CA PRO A 209 16.34 36.13 18.27
C PRO A 209 16.84 35.10 19.30
N CYS A 210 18.10 34.66 19.14
CA CYS A 210 18.76 33.81 20.12
C CYS A 210 19.02 34.57 21.42
N GLU A 211 18.40 34.12 22.52
CA GLU A 211 18.52 34.72 23.85
C GLU A 211 19.50 33.93 24.72
N LYS A 212 20.13 34.60 25.69
CA LYS A 212 21.11 33.95 26.57
C LYS A 212 20.40 32.91 27.44
N MET A 213 20.84 31.66 27.36
CA MET A 213 20.32 30.59 28.19
C MET A 213 21.01 30.57 29.56
N GLU A 214 20.23 30.27 30.59
CA GLU A 214 20.79 29.97 31.91
C GLU A 214 21.45 28.58 31.85
N ILE A 215 22.77 28.57 31.66
CA ILE A 215 23.60 27.37 31.80
C ILE A 215 23.91 27.21 33.28
N LYS A 216 23.47 26.09 33.85
CA LYS A 216 23.78 25.68 35.22
C LYS A 216 24.80 24.54 35.18
N ASN A 217 25.44 24.27 36.31
CA ASN A 217 26.24 23.06 36.45
C ASN A 217 25.37 21.80 36.33
N ILE A 218 26.01 20.64 36.13
CA ILE A 218 25.32 19.37 35.94
C ILE A 218 24.39 19.01 37.11
N ASP A 219 24.76 19.34 38.35
CA ASP A 219 23.94 19.03 39.53
C ASP A 219 22.60 19.77 39.52
N ALA A 220 22.65 21.09 39.33
CA ALA A 220 21.46 21.92 39.29
C ALA A 220 20.63 21.64 38.04
N THR A 221 21.28 21.34 36.90
CA THR A 221 20.57 20.98 35.66
C THR A 221 19.85 19.65 35.80
N ALA A 222 20.51 18.64 36.36
CA ALA A 222 19.89 17.34 36.62
C ALA A 222 18.75 17.45 37.64
N ALA A 223 18.89 18.28 38.67
CA ALA A 223 17.81 18.57 39.62
C ALA A 223 16.59 19.22 38.94
N ASP A 224 16.79 20.23 38.08
CA ASP A 224 15.72 20.86 37.31
C ASP A 224 15.02 19.87 36.36
N MET A 225 15.78 18.89 35.85
CA MET A 225 15.26 17.86 34.96
C MET A 225 14.64 16.67 35.70
N GLY A 226 14.85 16.52 37.02
CA GLY A 226 14.31 15.42 37.84
C GLY A 226 15.16 14.15 37.85
N ALA A 227 16.49 14.28 37.66
CA ALA A 227 17.46 13.19 37.55
C ALA A 227 18.69 13.39 38.48
N LYS A 228 18.49 13.97 39.67
CA LYS A 228 19.57 14.28 40.62
C LYS A 228 20.23 13.03 41.22
N GLU A 229 19.47 11.94 41.42
CA GLU A 229 19.97 10.72 42.08
C GLU A 229 21.01 10.02 41.19
N PHE A 230 20.80 10.04 39.88
CA PHE A 230 21.74 9.51 38.91
C PHE A 230 23.10 10.23 39.00
N VAL A 231 23.11 11.56 39.01
CA VAL A 231 24.34 12.36 39.07
C VAL A 231 25.05 12.20 40.42
N ALA A 232 24.29 12.21 41.53
CA ALA A 232 24.84 12.07 42.87
C ALA A 232 25.56 10.72 43.04
N THR A 233 24.93 9.63 42.59
CA THR A 233 25.53 8.29 42.66
C THR A 233 26.69 8.10 41.68
N ALA A 234 26.60 8.66 40.48
CA ALA A 234 27.66 8.56 39.48
C ALA A 234 28.96 9.24 39.95
N LYS A 235 28.85 10.38 40.63
CA LYS A 235 30.01 11.08 41.23
C LYS A 235 30.72 10.23 42.27
N ASN A 236 29.96 9.55 43.13
CA ASN A 236 30.52 8.64 44.13
C ASN A 236 31.23 7.44 43.49
N ALA A 237 30.78 7.00 42.32
CA ALA A 237 31.41 5.94 41.53
C ALA A 237 32.65 6.40 40.73
N GLY A 238 33.09 7.66 40.87
CA GLY A 238 34.30 8.17 40.23
C GLY A 238 34.13 8.66 38.79
N ILE A 239 32.89 8.94 38.34
CA ILE A 239 32.67 9.47 36.99
C ILE A 239 33.10 10.94 36.82
N GLY A 240 33.54 11.59 37.89
CA GLY A 240 33.91 13.00 37.89
C GLY A 240 34.95 13.36 36.82
N GLU A 241 35.89 12.46 36.52
CA GLU A 241 36.88 12.65 35.45
C GLU A 241 36.25 12.61 34.05
N VAL A 242 35.27 11.73 33.85
CA VAL A 242 34.51 11.63 32.59
C VAL A 242 33.64 12.88 32.38
N LEU A 243 32.99 13.36 33.44
CA LEU A 243 32.20 14.60 33.41
C LEU A 243 33.05 15.87 33.37
N ALA A 244 34.36 15.77 33.59
CA ALA A 244 35.29 16.88 33.44
C ALA A 244 35.66 17.15 31.98
N ASN A 245 35.48 16.17 31.08
CA ASN A 245 35.55 16.39 29.64
C ASN A 245 34.36 17.25 29.22
N LYS A 246 34.63 18.50 28.85
CA LYS A 246 33.66 19.40 28.23
C LYS A 246 33.34 18.85 26.83
N ASN A 247 32.05 18.76 26.48
CA ASN A 247 31.50 18.26 25.20
C ASN A 247 31.05 16.78 25.23
N VAL A 248 30.07 16.46 26.07
CA VAL A 248 29.40 15.15 26.11
C VAL A 248 27.88 15.30 26.06
N THR A 249 27.18 14.24 25.64
CA THR A 249 25.73 14.11 25.76
C THR A 249 25.40 13.02 26.77
N ILE A 250 24.53 13.34 27.73
CA ILE A 250 24.21 12.43 28.84
C ILE A 250 22.71 12.13 28.83
N PHE A 251 22.36 10.85 28.76
CA PHE A 251 21.01 10.34 28.90
C PHE A 251 20.76 9.94 30.35
N MET A 252 20.17 10.81 31.15
CA MET A 252 19.97 10.59 32.58
C MET A 252 18.61 9.95 32.88
N PRO A 253 18.57 8.76 33.50
CA PRO A 253 17.33 8.22 34.03
C PRO A 253 16.72 9.18 35.05
N VAL A 254 15.41 9.41 34.95
CA VAL A 254 14.67 10.18 35.96
C VAL A 254 14.74 9.48 37.32
N ASP A 255 14.67 10.23 38.41
CA ASP A 255 14.87 9.71 39.77
C ASP A 255 13.96 8.52 40.09
N ALA A 256 12.71 8.55 39.64
CA ALA A 256 11.77 7.45 39.83
C ALA A 256 12.24 6.16 39.13
N ALA A 257 12.61 6.24 37.85
CA ALA A 257 13.11 5.12 37.08
C ALA A 257 14.45 4.59 37.64
N PHE A 258 15.34 5.49 38.06
CA PHE A 258 16.63 5.12 38.62
C PHE A 258 16.48 4.40 39.96
N ASN A 259 15.66 4.92 40.87
CA ASN A 259 15.43 4.30 42.18
C ASN A 259 14.76 2.93 42.03
N ASN A 260 13.76 2.80 41.16
CA ASN A 260 13.11 1.52 40.87
C ASN A 260 14.13 0.47 40.37
N TYR A 261 15.06 0.87 39.52
CA TYR A 261 16.12 -0.03 39.04
C TYR A 261 17.07 -0.47 40.17
N ILE A 262 17.46 0.45 41.06
CA ILE A 262 18.31 0.12 42.22
C ILE A 262 17.59 -0.83 43.17
N ASP A 263 16.30 -0.60 43.44
CA ASP A 263 15.48 -1.47 44.29
C ASP A 263 15.34 -2.88 43.70
N GLN A 264 15.14 -2.98 42.39
CA GLN A 264 15.13 -4.27 41.68
C GLN A 264 16.46 -5.00 41.83
N LEU A 265 17.59 -4.33 41.59
CA LEU A 265 18.92 -4.91 41.77
C LEU A 265 19.18 -5.42 43.19
N GLN A 266 18.65 -4.72 44.22
CA GLN A 266 18.75 -5.15 45.60
C GLN A 266 17.87 -6.37 45.90
N SER A 267 16.68 -6.46 45.31
CA SER A 267 15.75 -7.57 45.51
C SER A 267 16.19 -8.88 44.84
N GLU A 268 16.84 -8.81 43.68
CA GLU A 268 17.37 -9.97 42.96
C GLU A 268 18.67 -10.49 43.61
N ASN A 269 19.51 -9.60 44.14
CA ASN A 269 20.77 -9.93 44.79
C ASN A 269 20.61 -10.03 46.31
N ASN A 270 19.88 -11.04 46.79
CA ASN A 270 19.64 -11.32 48.22
C ASN A 270 20.90 -11.50 49.12
N ALA A 271 22.10 -11.17 48.64
CA ALA A 271 23.26 -10.78 49.43
C ALA A 271 24.27 -10.08 48.50
N VAL A 272 24.86 -8.98 48.99
CA VAL A 272 25.97 -8.21 48.41
C VAL A 272 25.51 -7.08 47.47
N GLU A 273 25.66 -5.83 47.95
CA GLU A 273 25.80 -4.62 47.12
C GLU A 273 26.59 -4.95 45.85
N PRO A 274 26.37 -4.31 44.68
CA PRO A 274 27.23 -4.52 43.52
C PRO A 274 28.68 -4.09 43.83
N LYS A 275 29.46 -4.98 44.47
CA LYS A 275 30.82 -4.76 44.96
C LYS A 275 31.83 -4.96 43.85
N GLY A 276 31.67 -4.16 42.81
CA GLY A 276 32.70 -3.89 41.84
C GLY A 276 32.47 -2.52 41.27
N ASP A 277 33.34 -1.57 41.60
CA ASP A 277 33.34 -0.20 41.07
C ASP A 277 33.20 -0.16 39.53
N GLY A 278 33.61 -1.23 38.84
CA GLY A 278 33.47 -1.40 37.39
C GLY A 278 32.04 -1.62 36.86
N ALA A 279 31.14 -2.28 37.59
CA ALA A 279 29.80 -2.59 37.07
C ALA A 279 28.90 -1.34 37.00
N MET A 280 28.93 -0.53 38.06
CA MET A 280 28.26 0.76 38.10
C MET A 280 28.93 1.76 37.15
N MET A 281 30.26 1.79 37.07
CA MET A 281 30.95 2.61 36.07
C MET A 281 30.52 2.28 34.63
N ASN A 282 30.41 1.00 34.29
CA ASN A 282 29.92 0.57 32.97
C ASN A 282 28.47 1.00 32.74
N LEU A 283 27.61 0.96 33.77
CA LEU A 283 26.24 1.48 33.69
C LEU A 283 26.24 2.95 33.29
N TYR A 284 27.01 3.78 33.99
CA TYR A 284 27.04 5.21 33.70
C TYR A 284 27.64 5.52 32.33
N LYS A 285 28.73 4.84 31.94
CA LYS A 285 29.35 5.01 30.61
C LYS A 285 28.41 4.67 29.45
N ARG A 286 27.47 3.74 29.64
CA ARG A 286 26.42 3.44 28.63
C ARG A 286 25.44 4.59 28.41
N HIS A 287 25.30 5.49 29.36
CA HIS A 287 24.40 6.65 29.28
C HIS A 287 25.11 7.91 28.77
N ILE A 288 26.41 7.82 28.43
CA ILE A 288 27.22 8.97 27.99
C ILE A 288 27.70 8.71 26.57
N VAL A 289 27.54 9.72 25.72
CA VAL A 289 28.01 9.76 24.34
C VAL A 289 28.95 10.96 24.19
N ASP A 290 30.01 10.81 23.39
CA ASP A 290 30.94 11.91 23.11
C ASP A 290 30.31 12.92 22.14
N GLY A 291 30.49 14.22 22.42
CA GLY A 291 29.91 15.32 21.66
C GLY A 291 28.55 15.80 22.17
N GLU A 292 28.21 17.06 21.89
CA GLU A 292 26.89 17.66 22.12
C GLU A 292 25.95 17.32 20.95
N ILE A 293 24.99 16.42 21.19
CA ILE A 293 24.13 15.82 20.17
C ILE A 293 22.67 16.17 20.45
N SER A 294 22.16 17.12 19.68
CA SER A 294 20.74 17.49 19.69
C SER A 294 19.88 16.39 19.06
N LEU A 295 18.73 16.08 19.67
CA LEU A 295 17.83 15.06 19.10
C LEU A 295 17.25 15.49 17.75
N TYR A 296 17.14 16.79 17.50
CA TYR A 296 16.67 17.31 16.23
C TYR A 296 17.69 17.14 15.08
N ASP A 297 18.95 16.83 15.39
CA ASP A 297 19.98 16.59 14.39
C ASP A 297 20.11 15.11 14.00
N LEU A 298 19.43 14.23 14.73
CA LEU A 298 19.55 12.78 14.58
C LEU A 298 18.54 12.23 13.60
N LYS A 299 19.00 11.37 12.69
CA LYS A 299 18.09 10.58 11.84
C LYS A 299 17.38 9.53 12.68
N ASN A 300 16.16 9.19 12.27
CA ASN A 300 15.47 8.04 12.87
C ASN A 300 16.35 6.80 12.71
N ASP A 301 16.41 6.00 13.78
CA ASP A 301 17.18 4.76 13.87
C ASP A 301 18.71 4.92 13.89
N GLN A 302 19.20 6.14 14.12
CA GLN A 302 20.63 6.42 14.25
C GLN A 302 21.23 5.77 15.51
N LEU A 303 22.39 5.12 15.34
CA LEU A 303 23.17 4.54 16.43
C LEU A 303 24.23 5.53 16.94
N LEU A 304 24.18 5.84 18.23
CA LEU A 304 25.17 6.63 18.95
C LEU A 304 26.12 5.71 19.71
N LYS A 305 27.44 5.89 19.53
CA LYS A 305 28.44 5.11 20.27
C LYS A 305 28.56 5.66 21.69
N THR A 306 28.41 4.81 22.69
CA THR A 306 28.56 5.20 24.09
C THR A 306 30.02 5.17 24.50
N GLN A 307 30.36 5.78 25.63
CA GLN A 307 31.70 5.67 26.22
C GLN A 307 31.98 4.27 26.80
N GLN A 308 30.96 3.40 26.87
CA GLN A 308 31.15 1.98 27.13
C GLN A 308 31.48 1.27 25.80
N PRO A 309 32.64 0.57 25.71
CA PRO A 309 33.00 -0.16 24.50
C PRO A 309 31.91 -1.15 24.07
N GLU A 310 31.70 -1.29 22.76
CA GLU A 310 30.73 -2.21 22.15
C GLU A 310 29.27 -1.97 22.55
N GLN A 311 28.95 -0.79 23.09
CA GLN A 311 27.58 -0.41 23.44
C GLN A 311 27.17 0.84 22.66
N SER A 312 25.95 0.80 22.13
CA SER A 312 25.35 1.89 21.36
C SER A 312 23.93 2.21 21.85
N ILE A 313 23.53 3.46 21.65
CA ILE A 313 22.17 3.93 21.85
C ILE A 313 21.52 4.12 20.48
N ARG A 314 20.47 3.37 20.20
CA ARG A 314 19.59 3.54 19.04
C ARG A 314 18.56 4.61 19.35
N ILE A 315 18.56 5.67 18.55
CA ILE A 315 17.63 6.79 18.70
C ILE A 315 16.50 6.64 17.70
N ASN A 316 15.25 6.66 18.17
CA ASN A 316 14.08 6.63 17.30
C ASN A 316 13.18 7.83 17.57
N ALA A 317 12.53 8.32 16.51
CA ALA A 317 11.61 9.44 16.54
C ALA A 317 10.26 9.01 15.95
N PHE A 318 9.20 9.13 16.75
CA PHE A 318 7.84 8.74 16.37
C PHE A 318 6.95 9.97 16.26
N GLU A 319 6.28 10.15 15.13
CA GLU A 319 5.38 11.28 14.89
C GLU A 319 4.17 11.23 15.84
N VAL A 320 3.86 12.38 16.44
CA VAL A 320 2.67 12.56 17.28
C VAL A 320 1.68 13.48 16.57
N PRO A 321 0.40 13.08 16.44
CA PRO A 321 -0.62 13.97 15.92
C PRO A 321 -0.70 15.26 16.75
N LEU A 322 -0.66 16.41 16.08
CA LEU A 322 -0.77 17.75 16.71
C LEU A 322 -1.95 17.89 17.67
N ALA A 323 -3.01 17.10 17.48
CA ALA A 323 -4.20 17.11 18.34
C ALA A 323 -3.98 16.43 19.72
N LEU A 324 -2.94 15.63 19.89
CA LEU A 324 -2.68 14.83 21.10
C LEU A 324 -1.44 15.24 21.89
N GLY A 325 -0.64 16.19 21.41
CA GLY A 325 0.62 16.57 22.06
C GLY A 325 1.10 17.97 21.70
N GLY A 326 1.97 18.52 22.56
CA GLY A 326 2.64 19.81 22.32
C GLY A 326 3.91 19.70 21.47
N GLU A 327 4.54 18.52 21.43
CA GLU A 327 5.74 18.24 20.62
C GLU A 327 5.36 17.34 19.43
N PRO A 328 5.93 17.58 18.22
CA PRO A 328 5.60 16.82 17.02
C PRO A 328 6.17 15.40 17.00
N TYR A 329 7.14 15.10 17.86
CA TYR A 329 7.79 13.79 17.93
C TYR A 329 7.93 13.31 19.37
N ARG A 330 7.85 11.98 19.55
CA ARG A 330 8.33 11.27 20.74
C ARG A 330 9.65 10.62 20.42
N PHE A 331 10.68 10.93 21.19
CA PHE A 331 11.99 10.34 21.02
C PHE A 331 12.19 9.17 21.99
N THR A 332 12.98 8.19 21.57
CA THR A 332 13.43 7.09 22.42
C THR A 332 14.91 6.85 22.27
N ALA A 333 15.51 6.33 23.33
CA ALA A 333 16.87 5.82 23.36
C ALA A 333 16.83 4.35 23.77
N ASN A 334 17.13 3.43 22.85
CA ASN A 334 16.96 1.98 23.03
C ASN A 334 15.52 1.64 23.50
N CYS A 335 14.52 2.20 22.82
CA CYS A 335 13.09 2.14 23.18
C CYS A 335 12.69 2.68 24.56
N ILE A 336 13.62 3.27 25.32
CA ILE A 336 13.29 4.01 26.54
C ILE A 336 12.83 5.41 26.14
N PRO A 337 11.63 5.87 26.57
CA PRO A 337 11.15 7.22 26.28
C PRO A 337 12.11 8.30 26.77
N ILE A 338 12.36 9.31 25.94
CA ILE A 338 13.05 10.53 26.33
C ILE A 338 12.00 11.57 26.72
N GLU A 339 12.02 12.02 27.97
CA GLU A 339 11.01 12.93 28.52
C GLU A 339 11.35 14.41 28.26
N LYS A 340 12.47 14.86 28.81
CA LYS A 340 13.01 16.21 28.60
C LYS A 340 14.34 16.09 27.88
N HIS A 341 14.51 16.84 26.79
CA HIS A 341 15.69 16.77 25.94
C HIS A 341 16.27 18.15 25.63
N ASP A 342 17.49 18.13 25.09
CA ASP A 342 18.26 19.28 24.60
C ASP A 342 18.53 20.36 25.66
N LYS A 343 18.74 19.96 26.92
CA LYS A 343 19.06 20.91 28.00
C LYS A 343 20.57 21.07 28.15
N LEU A 344 21.06 22.28 27.92
CA LEU A 344 22.48 22.60 28.04
C LEU A 344 22.90 22.78 29.52
N SER A 345 24.05 22.19 29.88
CA SER A 345 24.75 22.35 31.17
C SER A 345 26.21 22.74 30.94
N GLU A 346 26.95 23.13 31.99
CA GLU A 346 28.38 23.47 31.88
C GLU A 346 29.26 22.31 31.37
N GLN A 347 28.81 21.06 31.54
CA GLN A 347 29.52 19.83 31.19
C GLN A 347 29.15 19.32 29.79
N GLY A 348 27.95 19.64 29.31
CA GLY A 348 27.44 19.20 28.02
C GLY A 348 25.90 19.20 27.93
N LEU A 349 25.38 18.46 26.96
CA LEU A 349 23.95 18.38 26.67
C LEU A 349 23.28 17.23 27.44
N ILE A 350 22.12 17.49 28.03
CA ILE A 350 21.42 16.52 28.88
C ILE A 350 20.05 16.18 28.28
N HIS A 351 19.78 14.88 28.21
CA HIS A 351 18.48 14.29 27.93
C HIS A 351 18.06 13.45 29.14
N THR A 352 16.78 13.46 29.50
CA THR A 352 16.24 12.59 30.55
C THR A 352 15.44 11.46 29.95
N VAL A 353 15.61 10.25 30.50
CA VAL A 353 14.97 9.04 30.01
C VAL A 353 14.14 8.38 31.11
N ASP A 354 13.02 7.76 30.73
CA ASP A 354 12.08 7.08 31.64
C ASP A 354 12.52 5.63 31.96
N GLY A 355 13.83 5.40 32.11
CA GLY A 355 14.37 4.06 32.27
C GLY A 355 15.88 4.02 32.31
N VAL A 356 16.41 2.96 32.92
CA VAL A 356 17.85 2.71 32.97
C VAL A 356 18.27 1.82 31.80
N MET A 357 19.24 2.27 31.00
CA MET A 357 19.73 1.51 29.85
C MET A 357 20.45 0.22 30.27
N LYS A 358 19.84 -0.90 29.86
CA LYS A 358 20.40 -2.24 30.00
C LYS A 358 21.43 -2.51 28.89
N PRO A 359 22.45 -3.36 29.12
CA PRO A 359 23.42 -3.69 28.08
C PRO A 359 22.76 -4.46 26.93
N VAL A 360 22.99 -4.00 25.71
CA VAL A 360 22.50 -4.63 24.48
C VAL A 360 23.67 -5.32 23.81
N THR A 361 23.71 -6.65 23.85
CA THR A 361 24.87 -7.45 23.39
C THR A 361 24.51 -8.50 22.33
N LYS A 362 23.22 -8.77 22.16
CA LYS A 362 22.70 -9.84 21.30
C LYS A 362 21.77 -9.25 20.26
N ASN A 363 21.77 -9.82 19.05
CA ASN A 363 20.75 -9.52 18.05
C ASN A 363 19.41 -10.14 18.48
N VAL A 364 18.34 -9.78 17.78
CA VAL A 364 16.99 -10.24 18.08
C VAL A 364 16.84 -11.76 17.96
N MET A 365 17.48 -12.39 16.97
CA MET A 365 17.43 -13.86 16.83
C MET A 365 18.09 -14.58 18.01
N ASP A 366 19.22 -14.07 18.51
CA ASP A 366 19.92 -14.63 19.65
C ASP A 366 19.12 -14.48 20.95
N LEU A 367 18.37 -13.38 21.11
CA LEU A 367 17.41 -13.22 22.21
C LEU A 367 16.32 -14.31 22.16
N ILE A 368 15.78 -14.63 20.98
CA ILE A 368 14.81 -15.72 20.79
C ILE A 368 15.43 -17.07 21.14
N ARG A 369 16.71 -17.30 20.81
CA ARG A 369 17.38 -18.58 21.06
C ARG A 369 17.53 -18.93 22.54
N GLU A 370 17.71 -17.91 23.38
CA GLU A 370 17.95 -18.07 24.81
C GLU A 370 16.69 -18.27 25.63
N ARG A 371 15.54 -17.88 25.08
CA ARG A 371 14.25 -17.96 25.75
C ARG A 371 13.62 -19.34 25.58
N ALA A 372 13.37 -19.99 26.72
CA ALA A 372 12.78 -21.34 26.74
C ALA A 372 11.30 -21.34 26.32
N ASP A 373 10.60 -20.22 26.49
CA ASP A 373 9.19 -20.00 26.15
C ASP A 373 8.95 -19.64 24.67
N MET A 374 9.99 -19.68 23.83
CA MET A 374 9.96 -19.34 22.40
C MET A 374 10.53 -20.47 21.51
N SER A 375 10.54 -21.70 22.03
CA SER A 375 11.20 -22.83 21.38
C SER A 375 10.56 -23.20 20.04
N ILE A 376 9.23 -23.05 19.92
CA ILE A 376 8.48 -23.30 18.69
C ILE A 376 8.81 -22.22 17.67
N MET A 377 8.76 -20.94 18.06
CA MET A 377 9.08 -19.82 17.16
C MET A 377 10.51 -19.94 16.61
N ARG A 378 11.49 -20.26 17.47
CA ARG A 378 12.88 -20.50 17.05
C ARG A 378 12.96 -21.53 15.91
N THR A 379 12.34 -22.70 16.12
CA THR A 379 12.34 -23.81 15.16
C THR A 379 11.73 -23.39 13.82
N VAL A 380 10.62 -22.66 13.89
CA VAL A 380 9.86 -22.21 12.72
C VAL A 380 10.64 -21.16 11.91
N LEU A 381 11.31 -20.21 12.59
CA LEU A 381 12.16 -19.19 11.95
C LEU A 381 13.38 -19.80 11.24
N GLU A 382 13.98 -20.84 11.82
CA GLU A 382 15.10 -21.57 11.23
C GLU A 382 14.67 -22.41 10.02
N ASN A 383 13.53 -23.11 10.10
CA ASN A 383 12.99 -23.91 8.99
C ASN A 383 12.61 -23.06 7.78
N THR A 384 12.06 -21.85 8.01
CA THR A 384 11.68 -20.90 6.96
C THR A 384 12.83 -20.02 6.47
N LYS A 385 14.03 -20.15 7.07
CA LYS A 385 15.22 -19.33 6.79
C LYS A 385 15.03 -17.83 7.04
N LEU A 386 13.99 -17.43 7.79
CA LEU A 386 13.77 -16.05 8.21
C LEU A 386 14.70 -15.63 9.36
N ASN A 387 15.34 -16.58 10.04
CA ASN A 387 16.38 -16.31 11.05
C ASN A 387 17.51 -15.41 10.50
N LYS A 388 17.87 -15.56 9.22
CA LYS A 388 18.92 -14.73 8.58
C LYS A 388 18.56 -13.24 8.53
N LEU A 389 17.27 -12.93 8.36
CA LEU A 389 16.79 -11.54 8.41
C LEU A 389 16.92 -10.99 9.83
N LEU A 390 16.57 -11.80 10.84
CA LEU A 390 16.65 -11.42 12.26
C LEU A 390 18.09 -11.40 12.83
N GLU A 391 19.05 -11.98 12.12
CA GLU A 391 20.49 -11.92 12.41
C GLU A 391 21.19 -10.76 11.69
N GLY A 392 20.54 -10.19 10.66
CA GLY A 392 21.12 -9.14 9.83
C GLY A 392 21.29 -7.82 10.57
N GLU A 393 22.07 -6.90 9.97
CA GLU A 393 22.34 -5.58 10.56
C GLU A 393 21.17 -4.60 10.38
N LYS A 394 20.21 -4.93 9.51
CA LYS A 394 19.06 -4.05 9.24
C LYS A 394 18.14 -3.98 10.46
N PRO A 395 17.53 -2.80 10.71
CA PRO A 395 16.60 -2.60 11.80
C PRO A 395 15.37 -3.50 11.62
N VAL A 396 14.98 -4.20 12.67
CA VAL A 396 13.84 -5.11 12.61
C VAL A 396 13.03 -5.05 13.90
N THR A 397 11.72 -5.24 13.79
CA THR A 397 10.87 -5.56 14.94
C THR A 397 10.21 -6.88 14.71
N VAL A 398 10.25 -7.77 15.70
CA VAL A 398 9.56 -9.06 15.64
C VAL A 398 8.60 -9.19 16.82
N PHE A 399 7.38 -9.59 16.52
CA PHE A 399 6.38 -9.96 17.49
C PHE A 399 6.42 -11.48 17.68
N VAL A 400 6.84 -11.95 18.86
CA VAL A 400 7.09 -13.36 19.11
C VAL A 400 5.99 -13.94 19.98
N PRO A 401 5.16 -14.85 19.44
CA PRO A 401 4.22 -15.61 20.25
C PRO A 401 4.97 -16.59 21.15
N THR A 402 4.50 -16.73 22.39
CA THR A 402 4.98 -17.75 23.33
C THR A 402 4.59 -19.16 22.86
N ASP A 403 5.25 -20.18 23.38
CA ASP A 403 4.90 -21.58 23.07
C ASP A 403 3.43 -21.89 23.44
N ASP A 404 2.91 -21.32 24.54
CA ASP A 404 1.50 -21.40 24.95
C ASP A 404 0.55 -20.74 23.93
N ALA A 405 1.00 -19.70 23.21
CA ALA A 405 0.23 -19.07 22.15
C ALA A 405 0.09 -19.97 20.91
N PHE A 406 1.13 -20.76 20.59
CA PHE A 406 1.06 -21.75 19.50
C PHE A 406 0.10 -22.91 19.80
N ASP A 407 -0.11 -23.26 21.06
CA ASP A 407 -1.03 -24.33 21.45
C ASP A 407 -2.51 -23.96 21.31
N LYS A 408 -2.82 -22.66 21.18
CA LYS A 408 -4.19 -22.17 20.88
C LYS A 408 -4.56 -22.27 19.40
N VAL A 409 -3.61 -22.61 18.53
CA VAL A 409 -3.79 -22.62 17.07
C VAL A 409 -4.34 -23.96 16.60
N ASP A 410 -5.18 -23.92 15.56
CA ASP A 410 -5.73 -25.12 14.93
C ASP A 410 -4.62 -26.14 14.59
N PRO A 411 -4.81 -27.45 14.85
CA PRO A 411 -3.78 -28.47 14.65
C PRO A 411 -3.18 -28.50 13.24
N HIS A 412 -3.98 -28.19 12.20
CA HIS A 412 -3.54 -28.16 10.82
C HIS A 412 -2.63 -26.97 10.56
N LEU A 413 -3.06 -25.77 10.95
CA LEU A 413 -2.27 -24.55 10.83
C LEU A 413 -0.99 -24.63 11.66
N ARG A 414 -1.05 -25.21 12.86
CA ARG A 414 0.11 -25.45 13.72
C ARG A 414 1.13 -26.40 13.07
N ARG A 415 0.68 -27.41 12.31
CA ARG A 415 1.56 -28.30 11.55
C ARG A 415 2.25 -27.54 10.41
N ALA A 416 1.47 -26.81 9.61
CA ALA A 416 2.00 -25.99 8.51
C ALA A 416 3.05 -24.97 8.98
N LEU A 417 2.78 -24.30 10.10
CA LEU A 417 3.74 -23.39 10.75
C LEU A 417 5.04 -24.10 11.12
N LYS A 418 4.97 -25.26 11.79
CA LYS A 418 6.15 -26.03 12.21
C LYS A 418 7.00 -26.53 11.04
N GLU A 419 6.36 -26.93 9.95
CA GLU A 419 7.05 -27.40 8.74
C GLU A 419 7.72 -26.26 7.97
N GLY A 420 7.30 -25.02 8.18
CA GLY A 420 7.87 -23.85 7.51
C GLY A 420 7.65 -23.84 5.99
N LYS A 421 6.61 -24.54 5.52
CA LYS A 421 6.20 -24.61 4.12
C LYS A 421 4.86 -23.89 3.92
N GLY A 422 4.57 -23.54 2.67
CA GLY A 422 3.34 -22.86 2.29
C GLY A 422 3.07 -21.63 3.15
N CYS A 423 1.94 -21.65 3.84
CA CYS A 423 1.38 -20.51 4.55
C CYS A 423 2.13 -20.12 5.81
N GLY A 424 2.90 -21.05 6.39
CA GLY A 424 3.68 -20.78 7.60
C GLY A 424 4.66 -19.62 7.41
N ALA A 425 5.30 -19.52 6.25
CA ALA A 425 6.26 -18.45 5.97
C ALA A 425 5.58 -17.06 5.88
N ASN A 426 4.38 -16.96 5.30
CA ASN A 426 3.66 -15.69 5.21
C ASN A 426 3.13 -15.26 6.59
N ILE A 427 2.66 -16.20 7.41
CA ILE A 427 2.26 -15.89 8.79
C ILE A 427 3.45 -15.32 9.56
N LEU A 428 4.65 -15.89 9.43
CA LEU A 428 5.84 -15.34 10.09
C LEU A 428 6.22 -13.96 9.58
N LYS A 429 6.09 -13.71 8.27
CA LYS A 429 6.30 -12.37 7.70
C LYS A 429 5.33 -11.34 8.29
N ASN A 430 4.10 -11.73 8.64
CA ASN A 430 3.14 -10.89 9.36
C ASN A 430 3.57 -10.57 10.81
N HIS A 431 4.51 -11.31 11.38
CA HIS A 431 5.06 -11.03 12.71
C HIS A 431 6.29 -10.13 12.69
N ILE A 432 6.74 -9.68 11.50
CA ILE A 432 7.99 -8.94 11.35
C ILE A 432 7.72 -7.60 10.66
N LEU A 433 8.30 -6.53 11.21
CA LEU A 433 8.42 -5.21 10.60
C LEU A 433 9.88 -4.97 10.22
N ASP A 434 10.13 -4.36 9.07
CA ASP A 434 11.47 -3.96 8.60
C ASP A 434 11.93 -2.60 9.17
N LEU A 435 11.49 -2.28 10.39
CA LEU A 435 11.78 -1.05 11.11
C LEU A 435 11.86 -1.30 12.62
N THR A 436 12.40 -0.32 13.34
CA THR A 436 12.40 -0.29 14.81
C THR A 436 11.09 0.31 15.32
N PHE A 437 10.24 -0.51 15.95
CA PHE A 437 8.96 -0.11 16.54
C PHE A 437 9.02 -0.31 18.05
N CYS A 438 9.03 0.79 18.79
CA CYS A 438 8.94 0.79 20.25
C CYS A 438 7.48 0.91 20.69
N SER A 439 7.13 0.38 21.85
CA SER A 439 5.74 0.40 22.35
C SER A 439 5.17 1.81 22.51
N VAL A 440 6.03 2.79 22.80
CA VAL A 440 5.68 4.22 22.92
C VAL A 440 5.18 4.84 21.62
N ALA A 441 5.47 4.21 20.47
CA ALA A 441 4.95 4.63 19.17
C ALA A 441 3.43 4.44 19.09
N SER A 442 2.86 3.51 19.88
CA SER A 442 1.40 3.36 20.02
C SER A 442 0.88 4.39 21.01
N ILE A 443 0.20 5.42 20.49
CA ILE A 443 -0.29 6.54 21.28
C ILE A 443 -1.68 6.19 21.87
N PRO A 444 -1.88 6.34 23.20
CA PRO A 444 -3.20 6.12 23.81
C PRO A 444 -4.30 6.97 23.16
N GLY A 445 -5.32 6.31 22.60
CA GLY A 445 -6.44 6.97 21.92
C GLY A 445 -6.19 7.40 20.48
N ALA A 446 -5.01 7.12 19.92
CA ALA A 446 -4.74 7.19 18.49
C ALA A 446 -4.71 5.78 17.88
N LYS A 447 -5.01 5.70 16.58
CA LYS A 447 -4.79 4.50 15.77
C LYS A 447 -3.41 4.59 15.14
N THR A 448 -2.46 3.81 15.63
CA THR A 448 -1.13 3.72 15.05
C THR A 448 -1.09 2.59 14.03
N THR A 449 -0.52 2.81 12.85
CA THR A 449 -0.42 1.81 11.77
C THR A 449 1.03 1.66 11.33
N ALA A 450 1.50 0.44 11.14
CA ALA A 450 2.78 0.12 10.47
C ALA A 450 2.55 -0.99 9.43
N TYR A 451 3.55 -1.30 8.61
CA TYR A 451 3.42 -2.33 7.56
C TYR A 451 4.34 -3.52 7.84
N ASN A 452 3.80 -4.73 7.67
CA ASN A 452 4.55 -5.98 7.82
C ASN A 452 5.39 -6.30 6.57
N LEU A 453 6.17 -7.40 6.61
CA LEU A 453 6.95 -7.85 5.44
C LEU A 453 6.11 -8.33 4.24
N LEU A 454 4.78 -8.41 4.37
CA LEU A 454 3.84 -8.68 3.27
C LEU A 454 3.31 -7.37 2.65
N GLY A 455 3.66 -6.20 3.20
CA GLY A 455 3.13 -4.90 2.78
C GLY A 455 1.73 -4.60 3.32
N GLU A 456 1.26 -5.34 4.32
CA GLU A 456 -0.07 -5.19 4.89
C GLU A 456 -0.05 -4.34 6.16
N ALA A 457 -1.12 -3.57 6.36
CA ALA A 457 -1.25 -2.66 7.49
C ALA A 457 -1.53 -3.42 8.80
N MET A 458 -0.62 -3.29 9.77
CA MET A 458 -0.79 -3.70 11.15
C MET A 458 -1.23 -2.51 12.00
N ARG A 459 -2.34 -2.67 12.72
CA ARG A 459 -2.94 -1.63 13.57
C ARG A 459 -2.57 -1.87 15.03
N PHE A 460 -2.00 -0.87 15.67
CA PHE A 460 -1.58 -0.87 17.07
C PHE A 460 -2.47 0.06 17.87
N ASN A 461 -3.23 -0.51 18.79
CA ASN A 461 -4.15 0.22 19.65
C ASN A 461 -3.69 0.15 21.11
N ARG A 462 -3.63 1.29 21.76
CA ARG A 462 -3.41 1.41 23.21
C ARG A 462 -4.63 2.07 23.84
N SER A 463 -5.25 1.39 24.81
CA SER A 463 -6.42 1.92 25.52
C SER A 463 -6.01 3.07 26.44
N GLN A 464 -6.81 4.14 26.50
CA GLN A 464 -6.60 5.20 27.49
C GLN A 464 -6.97 4.65 28.88
N SER A 465 -6.04 4.73 29.84
CA SER A 465 -6.39 4.51 31.23
C SER A 465 -7.41 5.57 31.62
N ALA A 466 -8.54 5.17 32.20
CA ALA A 466 -9.60 6.11 32.58
C ALA A 466 -9.04 7.13 33.58
N ALA A 467 -8.85 8.37 33.12
CA ALA A 467 -8.41 9.47 33.96
C ALA A 467 -9.42 9.67 35.10
N GLY A 468 -9.03 9.24 36.31
CA GLY A 468 -9.83 9.40 37.52
C GLY A 468 -9.90 8.13 38.37
N LYS A 469 -8.78 7.75 39.00
CA LYS A 469 -8.71 7.32 40.41
C LYS A 469 -7.28 6.93 40.84
N SER A 470 -6.77 7.71 41.80
CA SER A 470 -5.75 7.37 42.81
C SER A 470 -4.27 7.48 42.44
N GLU A 471 -3.62 8.49 43.02
CA GLU A 471 -2.16 8.77 43.07
C GLU A 471 -1.33 7.70 43.83
N VAL A 472 -1.76 6.44 43.84
CA VAL A 472 -1.03 5.32 44.47
C VAL A 472 -1.05 4.06 43.58
N ALA A 473 -1.44 4.19 42.31
CA ALA A 473 -1.48 3.07 41.35
C ALA A 473 -0.58 3.25 40.11
N ASP A 474 0.25 4.30 40.06
CA ASP A 474 1.15 4.58 38.92
C ASP A 474 2.47 3.78 38.94
N LEU A 475 2.50 2.65 39.66
CA LEU A 475 3.66 1.73 39.68
C LEU A 475 3.41 0.40 38.97
N VAL A 476 2.22 0.17 38.39
CA VAL A 476 1.93 -1.05 37.61
C VAL A 476 0.96 -0.77 36.46
N GLY A 477 1.52 -0.69 35.24
CA GLY A 477 0.87 -1.13 34.01
C GLY A 477 0.23 -0.04 33.15
N GLU A 478 1.02 0.55 32.24
CA GLU A 478 0.44 1.03 30.99
C GLU A 478 -0.42 -0.10 30.36
N GLN A 479 -1.58 0.24 29.84
CA GLN A 479 -2.40 -0.75 29.14
C GLN A 479 -1.59 -1.33 27.97
N PRO A 480 -1.58 -2.66 27.83
CA PRO A 480 -0.77 -3.34 26.83
C PRO A 480 -1.24 -2.93 25.43
N VAL A 481 -0.29 -2.83 24.50
CA VAL A 481 -0.59 -2.56 23.09
C VAL A 481 -1.28 -3.79 22.51
N VAL A 482 -2.39 -3.57 21.81
CA VAL A 482 -3.14 -4.61 21.10
C VAL A 482 -2.97 -4.43 19.60
N ILE A 483 -2.49 -5.47 18.94
CA ILE A 483 -2.21 -5.55 17.51
C ILE A 483 -3.43 -6.15 16.80
N ASN A 484 -3.93 -5.45 15.78
CA ASN A 484 -5.10 -5.81 14.97
C ASN A 484 -6.38 -6.11 15.78
N GLY A 485 -6.44 -5.68 17.05
CA GLY A 485 -7.53 -6.04 17.96
C GLY A 485 -7.52 -7.49 18.43
N ILE A 486 -6.47 -8.26 18.12
CA ILE A 486 -6.38 -9.70 18.34
C ILE A 486 -5.25 -10.03 19.33
N ALA A 487 -4.01 -9.59 19.05
CA ALA A 487 -2.85 -9.99 19.84
C ALA A 487 -2.43 -8.92 20.82
N LYS A 488 -2.19 -9.31 22.08
CA LYS A 488 -1.75 -8.41 23.13
C LYS A 488 -0.25 -8.56 23.35
N ILE A 489 0.47 -7.45 23.36
CA ILE A 489 1.87 -7.43 23.80
C ILE A 489 1.92 -7.65 25.32
N THR A 490 2.56 -8.74 25.72
CA THR A 490 2.71 -9.18 27.12
C THR A 490 4.01 -8.69 27.73
N GLU A 491 5.07 -8.61 26.93
CA GLU A 491 6.37 -8.04 27.29
C GLU A 491 6.85 -7.21 26.10
N ALA A 492 7.15 -5.95 26.33
CA ALA A 492 7.46 -4.99 25.27
C ALA A 492 8.91 -4.51 25.36
N ASP A 493 9.40 -3.96 24.25
CA ASP A 493 10.65 -3.19 24.18
C ASP A 493 11.91 -3.98 24.60
N ILE A 494 11.96 -5.27 24.26
CA ILE A 494 13.16 -6.09 24.49
C ILE A 494 14.17 -5.77 23.38
N MET A 495 15.18 -4.99 23.73
CA MET A 495 16.17 -4.48 22.78
C MET A 495 17.23 -5.52 22.38
N GLY A 496 17.40 -5.72 21.08
CA GLY A 496 18.55 -6.36 20.46
C GLY A 496 19.45 -5.34 19.75
N THR A 497 20.66 -5.76 19.35
CA THR A 497 21.63 -4.90 18.66
C THR A 497 21.10 -4.38 17.32
N ASN A 498 20.29 -5.18 16.63
CA ASN A 498 19.72 -4.90 15.32
C ASN A 498 18.21 -4.60 15.35
N GLY A 499 17.55 -4.53 16.51
CA GLY A 499 16.09 -4.40 16.51
C GLY A 499 15.41 -4.55 17.86
N VAL A 500 14.10 -4.78 17.81
CA VAL A 500 13.22 -4.89 18.98
C VAL A 500 12.43 -6.20 18.93
N LEU A 501 12.31 -6.84 20.08
CA LEU A 501 11.44 -8.00 20.28
C LEU A 501 10.27 -7.60 21.19
N HIS A 502 9.05 -7.96 20.78
CA HIS A 502 7.86 -7.86 21.60
C HIS A 502 7.24 -9.24 21.76
N VAL A 503 6.89 -9.65 22.97
CA VAL A 503 6.26 -10.95 23.24
C VAL A 503 4.75 -10.80 23.17
N ILE A 504 4.08 -11.67 22.42
CA ILE A 504 2.62 -11.63 22.23
C ILE A 504 1.94 -12.93 22.73
N ASP A 505 0.66 -12.83 23.05
CA ASP A 505 -0.13 -13.91 23.66
C ASP A 505 -0.90 -14.82 22.67
N THR A 506 -0.84 -14.50 21.39
CA THR A 506 -1.45 -15.24 20.28
C THR A 506 -0.67 -15.00 18.98
N ILE A 507 -0.80 -15.90 18.01
CA ILE A 507 -0.28 -15.70 16.66
C ILE A 507 -1.07 -14.58 15.98
N LEU A 508 -0.39 -13.76 15.17
CA LEU A 508 -0.96 -12.76 14.29
C LEU A 508 -1.39 -13.40 12.97
N PRO A 509 -2.68 -13.70 12.75
CA PRO A 509 -3.17 -14.10 11.43
C PRO A 509 -3.20 -12.89 10.50
N THR A 510 -3.16 -13.17 9.20
CA THR A 510 -3.56 -12.23 8.15
C THR A 510 -4.32 -13.02 7.08
N GLU A 511 -5.34 -12.42 6.48
CA GLU A 511 -6.22 -13.11 5.52
C GLU A 511 -5.40 -13.73 4.38
N SER A 512 -4.40 -13.00 3.85
CA SER A 512 -3.49 -13.46 2.79
C SER A 512 -2.53 -14.59 3.19
N ALA A 513 -2.41 -14.90 4.48
CA ALA A 513 -1.53 -15.94 5.00
C ALA A 513 -2.30 -17.12 5.60
N LEU A 514 -3.63 -17.10 5.58
CA LEU A 514 -4.42 -18.25 5.97
C LEU A 514 -4.30 -19.37 4.93
N PRO A 515 -4.25 -20.64 5.34
CA PRO A 515 -4.46 -21.76 4.43
C PRO A 515 -5.82 -21.67 3.76
N LEU A 516 -5.89 -22.10 2.50
CA LEU A 516 -7.11 -22.06 1.69
C LEU A 516 -8.27 -22.79 2.38
N SER A 517 -8.00 -23.91 3.05
CA SER A 517 -8.98 -24.68 3.82
C SER A 517 -9.60 -23.88 4.97
N THR A 518 -8.79 -23.05 5.65
CA THR A 518 -9.26 -22.18 6.73
C THR A 518 -10.09 -21.03 6.16
N LEU A 519 -9.61 -20.39 5.08
CA LEU A 519 -10.35 -19.36 4.37
C LEU A 519 -11.71 -19.85 3.89
N MET A 520 -11.80 -21.05 3.30
CA MET A 520 -13.06 -21.64 2.86
C MET A 520 -14.06 -21.78 4.01
N GLN A 521 -13.60 -22.11 5.22
CA GLN A 521 -14.46 -22.20 6.40
C GLN A 521 -15.00 -20.81 6.79
N GLU A 522 -14.16 -19.78 6.78
CA GLU A 522 -14.55 -18.40 7.11
C GLU A 522 -15.52 -17.81 6.08
N LYS A 523 -15.35 -18.16 4.80
CA LYS A 523 -16.14 -17.63 3.67
C LYS A 523 -17.36 -18.48 3.33
N ASN A 524 -17.77 -19.41 4.21
CA ASN A 524 -18.94 -20.29 4.04
C ASN A 524 -18.91 -21.17 2.78
N VAL A 525 -17.73 -21.67 2.42
CA VAL A 525 -17.51 -22.63 1.33
C VAL A 525 -17.32 -24.03 1.93
N THR A 526 -18.30 -24.49 2.72
CA THR A 526 -18.13 -25.65 3.61
C THR A 526 -18.23 -26.99 2.90
N ILE A 527 -19.10 -27.12 1.89
CA ILE A 527 -19.27 -28.38 1.15
C ILE A 527 -18.01 -28.66 0.32
N PHE A 528 -17.47 -27.65 -0.36
CA PHE A 528 -16.26 -27.79 -1.16
C PHE A 528 -15.04 -28.16 -0.28
N LYS A 529 -14.89 -27.50 0.88
CA LYS A 529 -13.87 -27.85 1.87
C LYS A 529 -13.98 -29.32 2.32
N ARG A 530 -15.19 -29.78 2.67
CA ARG A 530 -15.42 -31.18 3.07
C ARG A 530 -15.13 -32.18 1.95
N LEU A 531 -15.36 -31.81 0.68
CA LEU A 531 -14.96 -32.62 -0.47
C LEU A 531 -13.44 -32.75 -0.58
N LEU A 532 -12.69 -31.67 -0.34
CA LEU A 532 -11.22 -31.71 -0.31
C LEU A 532 -10.72 -32.63 0.81
N GLU A 533 -11.29 -32.52 2.01
CA GLU A 533 -10.96 -33.38 3.15
C GLU A 533 -11.26 -34.85 2.87
N ALA A 534 -12.46 -35.15 2.36
CA ALA A 534 -12.86 -36.53 2.03
C ALA A 534 -12.02 -37.13 0.89
N ALA A 535 -11.53 -36.31 -0.05
CA ALA A 535 -10.62 -36.72 -1.09
C ALA A 535 -9.16 -36.88 -0.61
N GLY A 536 -8.83 -36.36 0.58
CA GLY A 536 -7.45 -36.29 1.09
C GLY A 536 -6.57 -35.27 0.35
N LEU A 537 -7.18 -34.19 -0.17
CA LEU A 537 -6.52 -33.14 -0.95
C LEU A 537 -6.34 -31.82 -0.18
N ASP A 538 -6.80 -31.74 1.08
CA ASP A 538 -6.69 -30.58 1.96
C ASP A 538 -5.26 -30.01 2.03
N ASN A 539 -4.28 -30.85 2.38
CA ASN A 539 -2.87 -30.46 2.48
C ASN A 539 -2.33 -30.05 1.11
N LYS A 540 -2.68 -30.80 0.04
CA LYS A 540 -2.23 -30.49 -1.32
C LYS A 540 -2.70 -29.09 -1.75
N TYR A 541 -3.94 -28.72 -1.44
CA TYR A 541 -4.53 -27.43 -1.82
C TYR A 541 -3.95 -26.29 -0.99
N ASP A 542 -3.72 -26.51 0.31
CA ASP A 542 -3.09 -25.52 1.18
C ASP A 542 -1.61 -25.27 0.86
N ASP A 543 -0.94 -26.25 0.24
CA ASP A 543 0.44 -26.15 -0.24
C ASP A 543 0.53 -25.59 -1.68
N MET A 544 -0.58 -25.31 -2.35
CA MET A 544 -0.54 -24.72 -3.70
C MET A 544 -0.03 -23.28 -3.65
N ASP A 545 0.71 -22.89 -4.68
CA ASP A 545 1.23 -21.55 -4.84
C ASP A 545 0.94 -21.02 -6.25
N ASN A 546 0.73 -19.71 -6.35
CA ASN A 546 0.34 -18.99 -7.55
C ASN A 546 -0.90 -19.59 -8.26
N VAL A 547 -1.95 -19.93 -7.51
CA VAL A 547 -3.20 -20.50 -8.07
C VAL A 547 -4.43 -19.60 -7.87
N THR A 548 -5.39 -19.73 -8.76
CA THR A 548 -6.74 -19.18 -8.61
C THR A 548 -7.74 -20.32 -8.46
N VAL A 549 -8.55 -20.28 -7.41
CA VAL A 549 -9.56 -21.29 -7.10
C VAL A 549 -10.95 -20.72 -7.30
N PHE A 550 -11.69 -21.25 -8.26
CA PHE A 550 -13.07 -20.89 -8.53
C PHE A 550 -14.02 -21.81 -7.74
N ALA A 551 -14.17 -21.63 -6.44
CA ALA A 551 -14.96 -22.55 -5.63
C ALA A 551 -16.48 -22.31 -5.76
N PRO A 552 -17.30 -23.33 -6.00
CA PRO A 552 -18.75 -23.17 -6.01
C PRO A 552 -19.28 -22.90 -4.60
N THR A 553 -20.26 -22.00 -4.49
CA THR A 553 -20.97 -21.78 -3.22
C THR A 553 -21.67 -23.07 -2.75
N ASP A 554 -21.90 -23.20 -1.44
CA ASP A 554 -22.64 -24.35 -0.89
C ASP A 554 -24.02 -24.52 -1.55
N LYS A 555 -24.72 -23.40 -1.82
CA LYS A 555 -25.99 -23.39 -2.55
C LYS A 555 -25.84 -23.96 -3.97
N ALA A 556 -24.74 -23.70 -4.66
CA ALA A 556 -24.47 -24.24 -5.99
C ALA A 556 -24.25 -25.76 -5.96
N LEU A 557 -23.66 -26.29 -4.89
CA LEU A 557 -23.36 -27.72 -4.75
C LEU A 557 -24.54 -28.57 -4.27
N GLN A 558 -25.51 -27.98 -3.55
CA GLN A 558 -26.68 -28.70 -3.01
C GLN A 558 -27.43 -29.56 -4.05
N GLY A 559 -27.51 -29.12 -5.30
CA GLY A 559 -28.21 -29.85 -6.38
C GLY A 559 -27.36 -30.91 -7.09
N THR A 560 -26.12 -31.13 -6.65
CA THR A 560 -25.20 -32.10 -7.27
C THR A 560 -25.21 -33.44 -6.54
N LYS A 561 -24.54 -34.46 -7.09
CA LYS A 561 -24.35 -35.75 -6.43
C LYS A 561 -23.38 -35.71 -5.25
N TRP A 562 -22.57 -34.66 -5.13
CA TRP A 562 -21.47 -34.61 -4.18
C TRP A 562 -21.91 -34.53 -2.71
N PRO A 563 -22.88 -33.67 -2.32
CA PRO A 563 -23.39 -33.66 -0.95
C PRO A 563 -24.00 -35.01 -0.53
N GLN A 564 -24.73 -35.67 -1.42
CA GLN A 564 -25.32 -37.00 -1.15
C GLN A 564 -24.23 -38.03 -0.89
N LEU A 565 -23.19 -38.09 -1.74
CA LEU A 565 -22.08 -39.01 -1.54
C LEU A 565 -21.26 -38.71 -0.27
N LEU A 566 -21.11 -37.43 0.09
CA LEU A 566 -20.46 -37.00 1.33
C LEU A 566 -21.19 -37.52 2.58
N GLU A 567 -22.53 -37.59 2.54
CA GLU A 567 -23.35 -38.05 3.65
C GLU A 567 -23.49 -39.57 3.69
N GLU A 568 -23.68 -40.22 2.53
CA GLU A 568 -24.01 -41.64 2.44
C GLU A 568 -22.79 -42.57 2.39
N SER A 569 -21.66 -42.12 1.85
CA SER A 569 -20.47 -42.96 1.65
C SER A 569 -19.17 -42.13 1.56
N PRO A 570 -18.79 -41.38 2.61
CA PRO A 570 -17.62 -40.51 2.57
C PRO A 570 -16.32 -41.27 2.28
N GLU A 571 -16.17 -42.50 2.77
CA GLU A 571 -15.03 -43.39 2.46
C GLU A 571 -14.85 -43.68 0.95
N LYS A 572 -15.91 -43.62 0.13
CA LYS A 572 -15.81 -43.81 -1.33
C LYS A 572 -15.30 -42.58 -2.08
N LEU A 573 -15.21 -41.44 -1.40
CA LEU A 573 -14.68 -40.20 -1.98
C LEU A 573 -13.15 -40.14 -1.88
N SER A 574 -12.56 -40.91 -0.98
CA SER A 574 -11.11 -41.04 -0.88
C SER A 574 -10.54 -41.62 -2.17
N ASN A 575 -9.57 -40.93 -2.76
CA ASN A 575 -8.94 -41.30 -4.04
C ASN A 575 -9.91 -41.49 -5.22
N ASN A 576 -11.10 -40.89 -5.17
CA ASN A 576 -12.07 -40.98 -6.25
C ASN A 576 -11.62 -40.13 -7.45
N ALA A 577 -11.31 -40.78 -8.58
CA ALA A 577 -10.78 -40.10 -9.77
C ALA A 577 -11.73 -39.01 -10.32
N GLU A 578 -13.04 -39.23 -10.27
CA GLU A 578 -14.01 -38.25 -10.76
C GLU A 578 -14.11 -37.03 -9.83
N LEU A 579 -14.02 -37.23 -8.52
CA LEU A 579 -13.98 -36.13 -7.56
C LEU A 579 -12.67 -35.35 -7.70
N ILE A 580 -11.54 -36.03 -7.88
CA ILE A 580 -10.23 -35.40 -8.07
C ILE A 580 -10.22 -34.57 -9.36
N GLU A 581 -10.76 -35.09 -10.46
CA GLU A 581 -10.93 -34.34 -11.72
C GLU A 581 -11.82 -33.11 -11.49
N PHE A 582 -12.96 -33.29 -10.82
CA PHE A 582 -13.88 -32.21 -10.48
C PHE A 582 -13.20 -31.11 -9.66
N LEU A 583 -12.52 -31.45 -8.57
CA LEU A 583 -11.85 -30.48 -7.69
C LEU A 583 -10.72 -29.74 -8.42
N ASN A 584 -9.86 -30.46 -9.15
CA ASN A 584 -8.74 -29.84 -9.88
C ASN A 584 -9.23 -28.98 -11.06
N TYR A 585 -10.41 -29.24 -11.62
CA TYR A 585 -11.00 -28.41 -12.68
C TYR A 585 -11.44 -27.02 -12.18
N HIS A 586 -11.56 -26.83 -10.86
CA HIS A 586 -11.85 -25.53 -10.26
C HIS A 586 -10.58 -24.73 -9.92
N VAL A 587 -9.40 -25.19 -10.33
CA VAL A 587 -8.12 -24.55 -10.03
C VAL A 587 -7.39 -24.20 -11.32
N VAL A 588 -6.96 -22.96 -11.46
CA VAL A 588 -6.15 -22.47 -12.59
C VAL A 588 -4.88 -21.79 -12.11
N GLN A 589 -3.93 -21.59 -13.03
CA GLN A 589 -2.74 -20.77 -12.83
C GLN A 589 -2.67 -19.71 -13.95
N PRO A 590 -2.20 -18.47 -13.65
CA PRO A 590 -1.64 -18.00 -12.38
C PRO A 590 -2.71 -17.59 -11.33
N MET A 591 -2.25 -17.12 -10.16
CA MET A 591 -3.08 -16.38 -9.20
C MET A 591 -3.50 -15.06 -9.86
N THR A 592 -4.82 -14.83 -10.00
CA THR A 592 -5.38 -13.71 -10.76
C THR A 592 -6.55 -13.12 -9.98
N LYS A 593 -6.37 -11.88 -9.54
CA LYS A 593 -7.41 -11.09 -8.86
C LYS A 593 -8.35 -10.46 -9.88
N THR A 594 -9.49 -9.94 -9.44
CA THR A 594 -10.53 -9.38 -10.31
C THR A 594 -10.00 -8.28 -11.24
N CYS A 595 -9.07 -7.45 -10.76
CA CYS A 595 -8.47 -6.38 -11.56
C CYS A 595 -7.60 -6.89 -12.71
N ASP A 596 -7.05 -8.10 -12.61
CA ASP A 596 -6.18 -8.72 -13.59
C ASP A 596 -6.91 -9.73 -14.48
N LEU A 597 -8.20 -9.98 -14.21
CA LEU A 597 -9.03 -10.83 -15.05
C LEU A 597 -9.17 -10.21 -16.45
N VAL A 598 -8.96 -11.04 -17.47
CA VAL A 598 -9.15 -10.70 -18.88
C VAL A 598 -9.95 -11.79 -19.60
N ASP A 599 -10.65 -11.42 -20.66
CA ASP A 599 -11.32 -12.37 -21.56
C ASP A 599 -10.28 -13.32 -22.16
N SER A 600 -10.28 -14.57 -21.70
CA SER A 600 -9.23 -15.54 -22.01
C SER A 600 -9.68 -16.97 -21.71
N THR A 601 -8.91 -17.94 -22.21
CA THR A 601 -8.95 -19.33 -21.75
C THR A 601 -7.72 -19.60 -20.89
N LEU A 602 -7.91 -20.31 -19.78
CA LEU A 602 -6.84 -20.70 -18.87
C LEU A 602 -6.84 -22.22 -18.68
N PRO A 603 -5.67 -22.88 -18.70
CA PRO A 603 -5.57 -24.29 -18.37
C PRO A 603 -5.89 -24.50 -16.89
N THR A 604 -6.66 -25.56 -16.60
CA THR A 604 -6.90 -25.99 -15.22
C THR A 604 -5.86 -27.01 -14.78
N VAL A 605 -5.76 -27.23 -13.47
CA VAL A 605 -4.93 -28.32 -12.90
C VAL A 605 -5.41 -29.71 -13.35
N ALA A 606 -6.68 -29.85 -13.74
CA ALA A 606 -7.21 -31.09 -14.30
C ALA A 606 -6.78 -31.33 -15.77
N GLY A 607 -6.27 -30.32 -16.46
CA GLY A 607 -5.87 -30.38 -17.87
C GLY A 607 -6.77 -29.54 -18.79
N PRO A 608 -8.09 -29.81 -18.90
CA PRO A 608 -8.97 -29.05 -19.77
C PRO A 608 -9.03 -27.56 -19.39
N GLU A 609 -9.26 -26.70 -20.37
CA GLU A 609 -9.28 -25.24 -20.17
C GLU A 609 -10.64 -24.75 -19.65
N VAL A 610 -10.60 -23.65 -18.90
CA VAL A 610 -11.78 -22.85 -18.54
C VAL A 610 -11.75 -21.52 -19.26
N ARG A 611 -12.90 -21.06 -19.72
CA ARG A 611 -13.05 -19.75 -20.35
C ARG A 611 -13.51 -18.71 -19.34
N ILE A 612 -12.81 -17.60 -19.28
CA ILE A 612 -13.20 -16.42 -18.53
C ILE A 612 -13.86 -15.45 -19.51
N ASN A 613 -15.07 -15.00 -19.16
CA ASN A 613 -15.80 -13.97 -19.88
C ASN A 613 -16.17 -12.82 -18.95
N LEU A 614 -15.94 -11.60 -19.41
CA LEU A 614 -16.15 -10.36 -18.68
C LEU A 614 -17.21 -9.53 -19.39
N TYR A 615 -18.15 -9.02 -18.60
CA TYR A 615 -19.30 -8.28 -19.09
C TYR A 615 -19.37 -6.91 -18.42
N SER A 616 -19.31 -5.85 -19.22
CA SER A 616 -19.60 -4.49 -18.75
C SER A 616 -21.10 -4.22 -18.77
N THR A 617 -21.65 -3.62 -17.70
CA THR A 617 -23.07 -3.23 -17.68
C THR A 617 -23.31 -1.83 -18.27
N HIS A 618 -22.28 -1.03 -18.59
CA HIS A 618 -22.44 0.34 -19.09
C HIS A 618 -21.71 0.57 -20.41
N ALA A 619 -22.45 1.01 -21.43
CA ALA A 619 -21.90 1.31 -22.75
C ALA A 619 -20.87 2.45 -22.76
N LEU A 620 -20.90 3.32 -21.75
CA LEU A 620 -19.98 4.47 -21.60
C LEU A 620 -18.71 4.14 -20.79
N PHE A 621 -18.72 3.03 -20.03
CA PHE A 621 -17.61 2.62 -19.18
C PHE A 621 -17.25 1.17 -19.49
N SER A 622 -16.51 0.96 -20.58
CA SER A 622 -16.00 -0.37 -20.97
C SER A 622 -15.00 -0.94 -19.96
N ASN A 623 -14.37 -0.06 -19.17
CA ASN A 623 -13.26 -0.43 -18.28
C ASN A 623 -13.73 -0.79 -16.85
N VAL A 624 -15.04 -0.77 -16.59
CA VAL A 624 -15.62 -1.17 -15.30
C VAL A 624 -16.37 -2.48 -15.52
N MET A 625 -15.71 -3.59 -15.22
CA MET A 625 -16.32 -4.91 -15.25
C MET A 625 -17.31 -5.04 -14.09
N ASN A 626 -18.57 -5.34 -14.42
CA ASN A 626 -19.62 -5.50 -13.41
C ASN A 626 -20.06 -6.96 -13.26
N ARG A 627 -19.59 -7.85 -14.15
CA ARG A 627 -19.86 -9.28 -14.06
C ARG A 627 -18.77 -10.08 -14.78
N ALA A 628 -18.27 -11.10 -14.11
CA ALA A 628 -17.36 -12.10 -14.68
C ALA A 628 -18.00 -13.49 -14.60
N THR A 629 -17.66 -14.36 -15.55
CA THR A 629 -18.03 -15.77 -15.52
C THR A 629 -16.86 -16.65 -15.90
N VAL A 630 -16.77 -17.82 -15.30
CA VAL A 630 -15.83 -18.89 -15.65
C VAL A 630 -16.67 -20.06 -16.17
N ASN A 631 -16.52 -20.42 -17.45
CA ASN A 631 -17.37 -21.41 -18.12
C ASN A 631 -18.88 -21.20 -17.81
N CYS A 632 -19.33 -19.95 -17.94
CA CYS A 632 -20.71 -19.53 -17.65
C CYS A 632 -21.21 -19.71 -16.21
N ALA A 633 -20.36 -20.14 -15.28
CA ALA A 633 -20.61 -19.98 -13.84
C ALA A 633 -20.22 -18.55 -13.45
N ARG A 634 -21.13 -17.82 -12.83
CA ARG A 634 -20.93 -16.40 -12.52
C ARG A 634 -20.21 -16.28 -11.19
N LEU A 635 -19.21 -15.39 -11.14
CA LEU A 635 -18.55 -15.05 -9.90
C LEU A 635 -19.52 -14.24 -9.01
N VAL A 636 -19.64 -14.64 -7.75
CA VAL A 636 -20.53 -14.05 -6.73
C VAL A 636 -19.79 -13.42 -5.58
N HIS A 637 -18.59 -13.92 -5.30
CA HIS A 637 -17.65 -13.38 -4.33
C HIS A 637 -16.26 -13.44 -4.96
N PHE A 638 -15.41 -12.47 -4.66
CA PHE A 638 -14.17 -12.24 -5.39
C PHE A 638 -13.04 -11.91 -4.42
N ASP A 639 -11.82 -12.16 -4.87
CA ASP A 639 -10.59 -11.67 -4.23
C ASP A 639 -10.44 -12.06 -2.75
N ASP A 640 -10.94 -13.23 -2.37
CA ASP A 640 -10.62 -13.79 -1.06
C ASP A 640 -9.20 -14.36 -1.13
N GLU A 641 -8.25 -13.60 -0.60
CA GLU A 641 -6.85 -14.00 -0.60
C GLU A 641 -6.59 -15.07 0.46
N SER A 642 -5.79 -16.05 0.06
CA SER A 642 -5.24 -17.08 0.93
C SER A 642 -3.77 -17.25 0.57
N CYS A 643 -3.02 -17.98 1.37
CA CYS A 643 -1.60 -18.11 1.08
C CYS A 643 -1.39 -18.81 -0.28
N GLY A 644 -0.59 -18.16 -1.14
CA GLY A 644 -0.27 -18.66 -2.49
C GLY A 644 -1.49 -18.77 -3.43
N SER A 645 -2.66 -18.26 -3.04
CA SER A 645 -3.88 -18.46 -3.82
C SER A 645 -4.92 -17.37 -3.65
N VAL A 646 -5.77 -17.23 -4.66
CA VAL A 646 -6.98 -16.40 -4.56
C VAL A 646 -8.22 -17.25 -4.80
N LEU A 647 -9.19 -17.11 -3.90
CA LEU A 647 -10.47 -17.78 -3.95
C LEU A 647 -11.53 -16.84 -4.54
N HIS A 648 -12.16 -17.26 -5.62
CA HIS A 648 -13.34 -16.63 -6.19
C HIS A 648 -14.51 -17.60 -6.06
N GLN A 649 -15.63 -17.15 -5.53
CA GLN A 649 -16.82 -18.00 -5.42
C GLN A 649 -17.68 -17.93 -6.67
N VAL A 650 -18.16 -19.08 -7.15
CA VAL A 650 -19.03 -19.19 -8.33
C VAL A 650 -20.43 -19.71 -7.99
N ASP A 651 -21.44 -19.28 -8.73
CA ASP A 651 -22.85 -19.63 -8.48
C ASP A 651 -23.30 -20.99 -9.07
N LYS A 652 -22.40 -21.68 -9.78
CA LYS A 652 -22.61 -23.02 -10.33
C LYS A 652 -21.29 -23.81 -10.27
N PRO A 653 -21.33 -25.14 -10.09
CA PRO A 653 -20.14 -25.96 -10.24
C PRO A 653 -19.62 -25.92 -11.68
N LEU A 654 -18.30 -25.86 -11.83
CA LEU A 654 -17.63 -25.99 -13.12
C LEU A 654 -17.65 -27.46 -13.53
N VAL A 655 -17.97 -27.71 -14.80
CA VAL A 655 -18.01 -29.05 -15.39
C VAL A 655 -17.13 -29.05 -16.63
N ALA A 656 -16.18 -29.98 -16.70
CA ALA A 656 -15.32 -30.15 -17.86
C ALA A 656 -16.15 -30.61 -19.07
N PRO A 657 -16.14 -29.87 -20.20
CA PRO A 657 -16.85 -30.30 -21.39
C PRO A 657 -16.16 -31.53 -21.99
N LYS A 658 -16.94 -32.57 -22.29
CA LYS A 658 -16.44 -33.83 -22.88
C LYS A 658 -16.76 -33.95 -24.37
N THR A 659 -17.63 -33.09 -24.88
CA THR A 659 -18.17 -33.15 -26.25
C THR A 659 -18.12 -31.79 -26.91
N ASN A 660 -17.93 -31.76 -28.23
CA ASN A 660 -18.05 -30.54 -29.04
C ASN A 660 -19.53 -30.20 -29.31
N LEU A 661 -19.79 -29.05 -29.94
CA LEU A 661 -21.14 -28.56 -30.23
C LEU A 661 -21.93 -29.59 -31.05
N LEU A 662 -21.33 -30.14 -32.13
CA LEU A 662 -21.98 -31.14 -32.98
C LEU A 662 -22.40 -32.39 -32.19
N GLN A 663 -21.48 -32.96 -31.41
CA GLN A 663 -21.75 -34.14 -30.57
C GLN A 663 -22.79 -33.84 -29.50
N LEU A 664 -22.81 -32.61 -28.95
CA LEU A 664 -23.81 -32.19 -27.98
C LEU A 664 -25.21 -32.12 -28.60
N LEU A 665 -25.35 -31.63 -29.84
CA LEU A 665 -26.61 -31.72 -30.58
C LEU A 665 -27.03 -33.18 -30.84
N GLU A 666 -26.09 -34.01 -31.29
CA GLU A 666 -26.34 -35.43 -31.59
C GLU A 666 -26.78 -36.23 -30.36
N SER A 667 -26.28 -35.86 -29.18
CA SER A 667 -26.61 -36.52 -27.92
C SER A 667 -28.02 -36.21 -27.40
N ASN A 668 -28.65 -35.13 -27.87
CA ASN A 668 -29.95 -34.68 -27.36
C ASN A 668 -31.08 -34.90 -28.39
N PRO A 669 -31.99 -35.86 -28.16
CA PRO A 669 -33.10 -36.15 -29.07
C PRO A 669 -34.02 -34.96 -29.34
N MET A 670 -34.09 -33.98 -28.43
CA MET A 670 -34.94 -32.79 -28.58
C MET A 670 -34.43 -31.79 -29.62
N TYR A 671 -33.21 -31.98 -30.14
CA TYR A 671 -32.57 -31.10 -31.14
C TYR A 671 -32.49 -31.74 -32.53
N SER A 672 -33.11 -32.90 -32.73
CA SER A 672 -32.99 -33.69 -33.96
C SER A 672 -33.41 -32.93 -35.22
N LYS A 673 -34.52 -32.17 -35.18
CA LYS A 673 -35.02 -31.41 -36.34
C LYS A 673 -34.05 -30.29 -36.75
N PHE A 674 -33.49 -29.58 -35.78
CA PHE A 674 -32.48 -28.56 -36.05
C PHE A 674 -31.18 -29.17 -36.59
N LEU A 675 -30.76 -30.33 -36.05
CA LEU A 675 -29.58 -31.06 -36.53
C LEU A 675 -29.73 -31.50 -37.99
N GLU A 676 -30.92 -31.91 -38.43
CA GLU A 676 -31.21 -32.22 -39.84
C GLU A 676 -30.98 -31.00 -40.74
N LEU A 677 -31.43 -29.81 -40.32
CA LEU A 677 -31.18 -28.57 -41.06
C LEU A 677 -29.69 -28.21 -41.10
N VAL A 678 -28.97 -28.38 -39.99
CA VAL A 678 -27.51 -28.16 -39.94
C VAL A 678 -26.79 -29.07 -40.94
N ARG A 679 -27.20 -30.33 -41.04
CA ARG A 679 -26.66 -31.31 -42.00
C ARG A 679 -27.02 -30.92 -43.44
N ALA A 680 -28.26 -30.54 -43.71
CA ALA A 680 -28.69 -30.07 -45.03
C ALA A 680 -27.96 -28.79 -45.48
N ALA A 681 -27.62 -27.91 -44.53
CA ALA A 681 -26.83 -26.70 -44.76
C ALA A 681 -25.32 -26.96 -44.93
N ASN A 682 -24.83 -28.19 -44.74
CA ASN A 682 -23.40 -28.54 -44.72
C ASN A 682 -22.57 -27.76 -43.67
N LEU A 683 -23.14 -27.44 -42.50
CA LEU A 683 -22.45 -26.66 -41.45
C LEU A 683 -21.91 -27.52 -40.29
N THR A 684 -21.93 -28.85 -40.42
CA THR A 684 -21.44 -29.77 -39.38
C THR A 684 -19.95 -29.59 -39.08
N THR A 685 -19.13 -29.27 -40.10
CA THR A 685 -17.69 -29.06 -39.94
C THR A 685 -17.39 -27.89 -39.01
N ILE A 686 -18.15 -26.79 -39.12
CA ILE A 686 -18.04 -25.61 -38.26
C ILE A 686 -18.35 -25.98 -36.81
N LEU A 687 -19.38 -26.77 -36.57
CA LEU A 687 -19.78 -27.19 -35.23
C LEU A 687 -18.87 -28.27 -34.62
N SER A 688 -18.03 -28.92 -35.42
CA SER A 688 -17.02 -29.87 -34.97
C SER A 688 -15.62 -29.27 -34.82
N ASN A 689 -15.38 -28.07 -35.37
CA ASN A 689 -14.06 -27.44 -35.35
C ASN A 689 -13.66 -27.07 -33.92
N ALA A 690 -12.45 -27.44 -33.50
CA ALA A 690 -11.93 -27.13 -32.18
C ALA A 690 -11.28 -25.73 -32.10
N ASP A 691 -10.88 -25.17 -33.25
CA ASP A 691 -10.14 -23.90 -33.29
C ASP A 691 -11.05 -22.68 -33.07
N ASP A 692 -12.34 -22.82 -33.40
CA ASP A 692 -13.33 -21.77 -33.28
C ASP A 692 -14.27 -22.03 -32.09
N SER A 693 -14.82 -20.97 -31.51
CA SER A 693 -15.74 -21.09 -30.38
C SER A 693 -17.00 -20.28 -30.58
N TYR A 694 -18.15 -20.95 -30.57
CA TYR A 694 -19.43 -20.32 -30.94
C TYR A 694 -20.46 -20.38 -29.82
N THR A 695 -21.45 -19.49 -29.86
CA THR A 695 -22.72 -19.70 -29.17
C THR A 695 -23.75 -20.20 -30.17
N LEU A 696 -24.20 -21.44 -29.98
CA LEU A 696 -25.22 -22.05 -30.82
C LEU A 696 -26.59 -21.91 -30.19
N LEU A 697 -27.51 -21.29 -30.92
CA LEU A 697 -28.88 -21.05 -30.53
C LEU A 697 -29.76 -22.13 -31.17
N VAL A 698 -30.26 -23.07 -30.36
CA VAL A 698 -30.94 -24.27 -30.85
C VAL A 698 -32.44 -24.19 -30.54
N PRO A 699 -33.31 -24.06 -31.56
CA PRO A 699 -34.73 -24.26 -31.39
C PRO A 699 -35.02 -25.72 -31.05
N LYS A 700 -35.87 -25.95 -30.04
CA LYS A 700 -36.36 -27.30 -29.73
C LYS A 700 -37.23 -27.86 -30.85
N ASN A 701 -37.38 -29.18 -30.89
CA ASN A 701 -38.23 -29.87 -31.86
C ASN A 701 -39.70 -29.40 -31.88
N ASP A 702 -40.26 -28.95 -30.75
CA ASP A 702 -41.63 -28.44 -30.64
C ASP A 702 -41.84 -27.11 -31.38
N VAL A 703 -40.82 -26.24 -31.42
CA VAL A 703 -40.85 -24.97 -32.17
C VAL A 703 -41.14 -25.19 -33.66
N PHE A 704 -40.65 -26.29 -34.23
CA PHE A 704 -40.89 -26.63 -35.64
C PHE A 704 -42.31 -27.18 -35.90
N GLU A 705 -43.04 -27.60 -34.87
CA GLU A 705 -44.41 -28.13 -35.01
C GLU A 705 -45.43 -27.02 -35.23
N GLU A 706 -45.11 -25.79 -34.84
CA GLU A 706 -45.93 -24.60 -35.09
C GLU A 706 -45.86 -24.12 -36.55
N VAL A 707 -44.90 -24.64 -37.32
CA VAL A 707 -44.69 -24.27 -38.73
C VAL A 707 -45.09 -25.45 -39.62
N ALA A 708 -46.25 -25.32 -40.28
CA ALA A 708 -46.69 -26.30 -41.28
C ALA A 708 -45.67 -26.39 -42.43
N ASP A 709 -45.36 -27.60 -42.87
CA ASP A 709 -44.43 -27.87 -43.98
C ASP A 709 -43.04 -27.19 -43.82
N TRP A 710 -42.58 -27.03 -42.57
CA TRP A 710 -41.32 -26.34 -42.24
C TRP A 710 -40.12 -26.92 -42.98
N GLU A 711 -40.07 -28.25 -43.13
CA GLU A 711 -38.97 -28.94 -43.79
C GLU A 711 -38.87 -28.49 -45.24
N THR A 712 -39.96 -28.59 -46.02
CA THR A 712 -39.97 -28.16 -47.42
C THR A 712 -39.84 -26.65 -47.58
N THR A 713 -40.34 -25.87 -46.61
CA THR A 713 -40.30 -24.40 -46.66
C THR A 713 -38.89 -23.88 -46.41
N LEU A 714 -38.20 -24.42 -45.41
CA LEU A 714 -36.87 -23.96 -45.01
C LEU A 714 -35.74 -24.58 -45.84
N THR A 715 -35.94 -25.77 -46.44
CA THR A 715 -34.91 -26.44 -47.26
C THR A 715 -35.00 -26.15 -48.76
N LYS A 716 -35.98 -25.34 -49.18
CA LYS A 716 -36.24 -25.05 -50.60
C LYS A 716 -35.05 -24.43 -51.33
N ASP A 717 -34.37 -23.49 -50.68
CA ASP A 717 -33.18 -22.83 -51.20
C ASP A 717 -32.01 -23.09 -50.25
N LYS A 718 -30.97 -23.73 -50.78
CA LYS A 718 -29.79 -24.11 -49.99
C LYS A 718 -29.06 -22.88 -49.42
N SER A 719 -29.02 -21.77 -50.15
CA SER A 719 -28.37 -20.54 -49.70
C SER A 719 -29.17 -19.82 -48.61
N GLU A 720 -30.51 -19.83 -48.72
CA GLU A 720 -31.38 -19.27 -47.68
C GLU A 720 -31.33 -20.14 -46.41
N LEU A 721 -31.28 -21.47 -46.56
CA LEU A 721 -31.09 -22.40 -45.45
C LEU A 721 -29.76 -22.18 -44.74
N GLU A 722 -28.66 -22.10 -45.50
CA GLU A 722 -27.33 -21.85 -44.94
C GLU A 722 -27.31 -20.51 -44.16
N ASN A 723 -27.88 -19.46 -44.74
CA ASN A 723 -28.00 -18.15 -44.10
C ASN A 723 -28.87 -18.18 -42.82
N LEU A 724 -29.96 -18.95 -42.84
CA LEU A 724 -30.83 -19.16 -41.68
C LEU A 724 -30.07 -19.84 -40.53
N ILE A 725 -29.38 -20.94 -40.81
CA ILE A 725 -28.62 -21.67 -39.77
C ILE A 725 -27.44 -20.82 -39.27
N LYS A 726 -26.76 -20.07 -40.15
CA LYS A 726 -25.75 -19.10 -39.72
C LYS A 726 -26.29 -17.97 -38.84
N THR A 727 -27.59 -17.65 -38.91
CA THR A 727 -28.25 -16.72 -37.96
C THR A 727 -28.31 -17.28 -36.54
N HIS A 728 -28.29 -18.62 -36.40
CA HIS A 728 -28.35 -19.31 -35.12
C HIS A 728 -26.97 -19.62 -34.52
N ILE A 729 -25.89 -19.30 -35.24
CA ILE A 729 -24.51 -19.47 -34.76
C ILE A 729 -23.95 -18.07 -34.52
N VAL A 730 -23.58 -17.77 -33.28
CA VAL A 730 -23.00 -16.49 -32.88
C VAL A 730 -21.49 -16.63 -32.78
N ASN A 731 -20.75 -15.63 -33.28
CA ASN A 731 -19.29 -15.64 -33.36
C ASN A 731 -18.60 -15.70 -32.00
N ASP A 732 -19.23 -15.13 -30.97
CA ASP A 732 -18.69 -15.09 -29.61
C ASP A 732 -19.38 -16.08 -28.67
N VAL A 733 -18.68 -16.48 -27.61
CA VAL A 733 -19.25 -17.26 -26.50
C VAL A 733 -19.94 -16.31 -25.51
N VAL A 734 -21.26 -16.33 -25.46
CA VAL A 734 -22.10 -15.39 -24.71
C VAL A 734 -22.90 -16.15 -23.67
N CYS A 735 -22.41 -16.21 -22.43
CA CYS A 735 -23.14 -16.87 -21.35
C CYS A 735 -24.45 -16.15 -21.02
N CYS A 736 -25.47 -16.90 -20.62
CA CYS A 736 -26.74 -16.33 -20.18
C CYS A 736 -26.58 -15.39 -18.98
N ALA A 737 -25.58 -15.61 -18.12
CA ALA A 737 -25.25 -14.69 -17.03
C ALA A 737 -24.77 -13.32 -17.53
N GLY A 738 -24.13 -13.25 -18.70
CA GLY A 738 -23.72 -12.00 -19.34
C GLY A 738 -24.87 -11.21 -19.99
N ILE A 739 -25.97 -11.89 -20.33
CA ILE A 739 -27.18 -11.23 -20.84
C ILE A 739 -27.90 -10.54 -19.68
N ILE A 740 -27.89 -9.22 -19.68
CA ILE A 740 -28.44 -8.36 -18.63
C ILE A 740 -29.54 -7.44 -19.17
N PRO A 741 -30.43 -6.92 -18.29
CA PRO A 741 -31.45 -5.98 -18.71
C PRO A 741 -30.82 -4.76 -19.39
N THR A 742 -31.30 -4.44 -20.58
CA THR A 742 -30.89 -3.25 -21.33
C THR A 742 -31.86 -2.11 -21.04
N ASN A 743 -31.37 -1.04 -20.42
CA ASN A 743 -32.14 0.17 -20.25
C ASN A 743 -31.99 1.06 -21.49
N TRP A 744 -33.12 1.55 -22.00
CA TRP A 744 -33.16 2.57 -23.04
C TRP A 744 -32.34 3.80 -22.59
N PRO A 745 -31.51 4.41 -23.45
CA PRO A 745 -31.47 4.28 -24.92
C PRO A 745 -30.50 3.22 -25.48
N PHE A 746 -29.83 2.42 -24.65
CA PHE A 746 -28.78 1.52 -25.12
C PHE A 746 -29.34 0.15 -25.51
N VAL A 747 -29.20 -0.23 -26.78
CA VAL A 747 -29.53 -1.57 -27.28
C VAL A 747 -28.23 -2.35 -27.45
N ARG A 748 -28.14 -3.53 -26.82
CA ARG A 748 -27.01 -4.44 -27.02
C ARG A 748 -27.36 -5.42 -28.14
N SER A 749 -26.37 -5.73 -28.96
CA SER A 749 -26.47 -6.78 -29.97
C SER A 749 -25.21 -7.62 -30.03
N ILE A 750 -25.36 -8.85 -30.50
CA ILE A 750 -24.29 -9.82 -30.77
C ILE A 750 -24.30 -10.14 -32.27
N GLU A 751 -23.16 -10.49 -32.85
CA GLU A 751 -23.06 -10.80 -34.27
C GLU A 751 -23.18 -12.30 -34.54
N ALA A 752 -24.13 -12.67 -35.38
CA ALA A 752 -24.26 -14.02 -35.90
C ALA A 752 -23.31 -14.28 -37.07
N LEU A 753 -23.06 -15.54 -37.40
CA LEU A 753 -22.10 -15.97 -38.42
C LEU A 753 -22.51 -15.53 -39.85
N ASN A 754 -23.76 -15.11 -40.05
CA ASN A 754 -24.21 -14.48 -41.29
C ASN A 754 -24.07 -12.94 -41.31
N GLY A 755 -23.48 -12.33 -40.27
CA GLY A 755 -23.34 -10.89 -40.11
C GLY A 755 -24.60 -10.18 -39.61
N ALA A 756 -25.64 -10.91 -39.19
CA ALA A 756 -26.81 -10.30 -38.56
C ALA A 756 -26.47 -9.88 -37.12
N HIS A 757 -26.80 -8.64 -36.75
CA HIS A 757 -26.73 -8.19 -35.37
C HIS A 757 -28.03 -8.55 -34.65
N LEU A 758 -27.94 -9.53 -33.76
CA LEU A 758 -29.04 -10.01 -32.94
C LEU A 758 -29.13 -9.22 -31.64
N ARG A 759 -30.26 -8.58 -31.39
CA ARG A 759 -30.52 -7.85 -30.15
C ARG A 759 -30.59 -8.80 -28.96
N ILE A 760 -29.82 -8.50 -27.91
CA ILE A 760 -29.91 -9.24 -26.64
C ILE A 760 -30.59 -8.39 -25.57
N THR A 761 -31.52 -9.01 -24.84
CA THR A 761 -32.20 -8.37 -23.71
C THR A 761 -32.51 -9.39 -22.64
N ARG A 762 -32.81 -8.91 -21.43
CA ARG A 762 -33.30 -9.74 -20.34
C ARG A 762 -34.45 -9.05 -19.63
N ASP A 763 -35.61 -9.68 -19.71
CA ASP A 763 -36.76 -9.36 -18.87
C ASP A 763 -36.74 -10.36 -17.69
N ARG A 764 -37.67 -11.31 -17.66
CA ARG A 764 -37.66 -12.45 -16.72
C ARG A 764 -36.65 -13.54 -17.10
N ARG A 765 -36.44 -13.75 -18.40
CA ARG A 765 -35.48 -14.70 -18.97
C ARG A 765 -34.64 -14.01 -20.05
N PRO A 766 -33.41 -14.48 -20.34
CA PRO A 766 -32.63 -13.98 -21.47
C PRO A 766 -33.42 -14.16 -22.78
N LYS A 767 -33.33 -13.17 -23.66
CA LYS A 767 -33.94 -13.18 -24.98
C LYS A 767 -32.92 -12.72 -26.02
N ILE A 768 -32.95 -13.38 -27.17
CA ILE A 768 -32.19 -13.02 -28.36
C ILE A 768 -33.23 -12.75 -29.43
N GLU A 769 -33.26 -11.52 -29.91
CA GLU A 769 -34.39 -10.94 -30.64
C GLU A 769 -35.71 -11.09 -29.88
N ASN A 770 -36.62 -11.90 -30.41
CA ASN A 770 -37.89 -12.27 -29.78
C ASN A 770 -37.85 -13.68 -29.16
N ALA A 771 -36.83 -14.47 -29.48
CA ALA A 771 -36.65 -15.82 -28.99
C ALA A 771 -36.18 -15.78 -27.53
N GLY A 772 -36.93 -16.43 -26.65
CA GLY A 772 -36.54 -16.61 -25.26
C GLY A 772 -35.66 -17.84 -25.07
N VAL A 773 -34.58 -17.68 -24.32
CA VAL A 773 -33.73 -18.81 -23.93
C VAL A 773 -34.43 -19.60 -22.83
N THR A 774 -34.71 -20.88 -23.10
CA THR A 774 -35.41 -21.81 -22.19
C THR A 774 -34.46 -22.69 -21.40
N LYS A 775 -33.30 -23.06 -21.97
CA LYS A 775 -32.20 -23.71 -21.26
C LYS A 775 -30.89 -23.03 -21.63
N CYS A 776 -30.14 -22.64 -20.61
CA CYS A 776 -28.93 -21.85 -20.73
C CYS A 776 -27.68 -22.69 -20.56
N ASP A 777 -26.57 -22.20 -21.13
CA ASP A 777 -25.19 -22.56 -20.79
C ASP A 777 -24.88 -24.07 -20.87
N ALA A 778 -25.33 -24.77 -21.92
CA ALA A 778 -24.86 -26.12 -22.18
C ALA A 778 -23.45 -26.05 -22.80
N ILE A 779 -22.43 -26.29 -21.99
CA ILE A 779 -21.02 -26.09 -22.36
C ILE A 779 -20.53 -27.24 -23.25
N ALA A 780 -19.81 -26.89 -24.32
CA ALA A 780 -19.10 -27.79 -25.22
C ALA A 780 -17.62 -27.39 -25.30
N THR A 781 -16.77 -28.26 -25.86
CA THR A 781 -15.32 -27.99 -25.97
C THR A 781 -15.00 -26.82 -26.89
N ASN A 782 -15.86 -26.53 -27.87
CA ASN A 782 -15.72 -25.49 -28.88
C ASN A 782 -16.89 -24.50 -28.86
N GLY A 783 -17.50 -24.26 -27.68
CA GLY A 783 -18.56 -23.26 -27.56
C GLY A 783 -19.60 -23.58 -26.49
N ILE A 784 -20.76 -22.95 -26.63
CA ILE A 784 -21.91 -23.16 -25.75
C ILE A 784 -23.20 -23.29 -26.56
N VAL A 785 -24.16 -24.04 -26.03
CA VAL A 785 -25.50 -24.18 -26.59
C VAL A 785 -26.51 -23.46 -25.69
N HIS A 786 -27.40 -22.71 -26.32
CA HIS A 786 -28.59 -22.13 -25.72
C HIS A 786 -29.83 -22.63 -26.43
N GLU A 787 -30.74 -23.20 -25.66
CA GLU A 787 -31.99 -23.68 -26.18
C GLU A 787 -32.99 -22.53 -26.24
N ILE A 788 -33.56 -22.27 -27.41
CA ILE A 788 -34.50 -21.17 -27.66
C ILE A 788 -35.89 -21.69 -28.03
N ASN A 789 -36.91 -20.87 -27.81
CA ASN A 789 -38.30 -21.23 -28.06
C ASN A 789 -38.89 -20.60 -29.33
N ASP A 790 -38.05 -20.14 -30.25
CA ASP A 790 -38.47 -19.53 -31.52
C ASP A 790 -37.34 -19.69 -32.56
N ILE A 791 -37.65 -19.59 -33.84
CA ILE A 791 -36.67 -19.65 -34.93
C ILE A 791 -36.23 -18.23 -35.28
N LEU A 792 -34.91 -17.99 -35.31
CA LEU A 792 -34.36 -16.69 -35.69
C LEU A 792 -34.32 -16.54 -37.21
N ILE A 793 -35.25 -15.75 -37.76
CA ILE A 793 -35.34 -15.50 -39.20
C ILE A 793 -34.48 -14.27 -39.57
N PRO A 794 -33.51 -14.39 -40.49
CA PRO A 794 -32.72 -13.25 -40.94
C PRO A 794 -33.61 -12.18 -41.59
N GLN A 795 -33.59 -10.96 -41.04
CA GLN A 795 -34.26 -9.80 -41.64
C GLN A 795 -33.57 -9.46 -42.96
N ARG A 796 -34.31 -9.44 -44.08
CA ARG A 796 -33.77 -8.91 -45.36
C ARG A 796 -33.44 -7.43 -45.15
N ARG A 797 -32.14 -7.09 -45.12
CA ARG A 797 -31.68 -5.70 -45.23
C ARG A 797 -32.28 -5.14 -46.53
N GLN A 798 -33.30 -4.29 -46.42
CA GLN A 798 -33.66 -3.40 -47.52
C GLN A 798 -32.42 -2.55 -47.80
N GLN A 799 -31.74 -2.82 -48.92
CA GLN A 799 -30.72 -1.92 -49.43
C GLN A 799 -31.38 -0.55 -49.59
N ARG A 800 -30.97 0.43 -48.76
CA ARG A 800 -31.32 1.82 -49.03
C ARG A 800 -30.75 2.14 -50.42
N PRO A 801 -31.56 2.66 -51.37
CA PRO A 801 -31.02 3.11 -52.65
C PRO A 801 -29.93 4.15 -52.37
N GLN A 802 -28.75 3.96 -52.97
CA GLN A 802 -27.72 5.00 -52.98
C GLN A 802 -28.34 6.23 -53.65
N GLN A 803 -28.51 7.32 -52.90
CA GLN A 803 -28.86 8.60 -53.50
C GLN A 803 -27.68 9.06 -54.37
N PRO A 804 -27.93 9.63 -55.57
CA PRO A 804 -26.86 10.14 -56.42
C PRO A 804 -26.16 11.30 -55.71
N SER A 805 -24.82 11.33 -55.83
CA SER A 805 -23.95 12.41 -55.36
C SER A 805 -24.42 13.78 -55.87
N TYR A 806 -24.85 14.64 -54.95
CA TYR A 806 -25.11 16.05 -55.25
C TYR A 806 -23.81 16.84 -55.03
N GLN A 807 -23.24 17.38 -56.11
CA GLN A 807 -22.14 18.36 -56.03
C GLN A 807 -22.72 19.72 -55.62
N PRO A 808 -22.17 20.41 -54.60
CA PRO A 808 -22.62 21.74 -54.25
C PRO A 808 -21.97 22.77 -55.19
N HIS A 809 -22.81 23.51 -55.92
CA HIS A 809 -22.42 24.81 -56.47
C HIS A 809 -22.47 25.85 -55.34
N LEU A 810 -21.38 26.59 -55.18
CA LEU A 810 -21.32 27.83 -54.40
C LEU A 810 -22.29 28.86 -55.00
N ASP A 811 -23.06 29.54 -54.15
CA ASP A 811 -22.98 31.00 -54.02
C ASP A 811 -23.85 31.54 -52.87
N THR A 812 -23.12 32.08 -51.88
CA THR A 812 -23.30 33.33 -51.12
C THR A 812 -24.64 33.82 -50.54
N PHE A 813 -24.45 34.48 -49.38
CA PHE A 813 -25.32 35.38 -48.60
C PHE A 813 -26.40 34.68 -47.78
N GLY A 814 -26.50 34.89 -46.47
CA GLY A 814 -26.09 36.04 -45.67
C GLY A 814 -27.27 36.35 -44.74
N ASP A 815 -26.96 36.66 -43.49
CA ASP A 815 -27.86 37.26 -42.50
C ASP A 815 -29.01 36.39 -41.95
N LEU A 816 -28.82 35.90 -40.73
CA LEU A 816 -29.60 36.35 -39.56
C LEU A 816 -28.96 35.80 -38.28
N PHE A 817 -28.17 36.68 -37.67
CA PHE A 817 -27.63 36.62 -36.30
C PHE A 817 -28.76 36.55 -35.25
N PHE A 818 -28.55 35.82 -34.15
CA PHE A 818 -28.13 36.37 -32.84
C PHE A 818 -28.20 35.31 -31.73
#